data_AF-A0A9D1TQ25-F1
#
_entry.id   AF-A0A9D1TQ25-F1
#
_cell.length_a   1.000
_cell.length_b   1.000
_cell.length_c   1.000
_cell.angle_alpha   90.00
_cell.angle_beta   90.00
_cell.angle_gamma   90.00
#
_symmetry.space_group_name_H-M   'P 1'
#
loop_
_entity.id
_entity.type
_entity.pdbx_description
1 polymer ?
#
loop_
_entity_poly.entity_id
_entity_poly.type
_entity_poly.pdbx_seq_one_letter_code
_entity_poly.pdbx_strand_id
1 'polypeptide(L)'
;MQTRTPPLLDPATPVPQKTDLAPILGGVFWLSITIFLAFGLRMLEWPRWEDPEFRLGSEWLLATHDAYHWVAGAEGFSFGAGHPMAELLRLIASFLGTYPAAVAFWFPPVLASLVAGIVAAWGWALGSLEAGVAAGLLTSLAPGFLARTLLGFYDTDLVTLFFPLLMTLAPMCWAMRYMLAPVHILRLLAAWPKLSFFRRLFGDPAAPPRLGNPLRWQWVLVLGLSGLISWWTQEWHSVFPYLIRYNAALLAFLCLCLAPPGRRRLLLLGALSYVLPALAGPPGLGMSLVLLLVVGRRPQLRRLLTDWRVLLLLWIVVAWLMVRGEILNTIVVQFNAYLKHAADTREAGGITLNYPPLAQSIIEVQDLPLSAVLSYFHPWMEASLLGLLGFCVIVYLRPGALFLLPLAALGLLSTKMGGRMVMFGAPVVALGLALPLFWLLRRILAQQFRATAGIVTSIILTLALIAPFTDLIPEMSQGPMINRRHADALTRLRSMTPEDAMIWLWWDWGYAEHHFGGRQAIADGAQHAGPSLYLPAAVLATDNPRFARQLIKYTAEKDNVPSAVFAGLDASAAEALMDRLRSPDTPLIKGKGRQFLVVSYEMLRLGFWISHYGSWNFASSTAEAGALSIVPQALAYQLDSGLVQLEGSVTSIAPASINVFEETGLTCRNYVQEWFDEHRSATREEQQAFLNTRRNVNFFFNRVTGEKLAMDAKLYNSLMAQLLLADPQDPRFSPYFRLIYDNVFARVYEVR
;
A
#
# COMPACT_ATOMS: atom_id res chain seq x y z
N MET A 1 -18.58 -15.14 61.83
CA MET A 1 -19.01 -14.74 60.47
C MET A 1 -17.80 -14.21 59.73
N GLN A 2 -17.15 -15.04 58.91
CA GLN A 2 -15.99 -14.67 58.11
C GLN A 2 -16.42 -14.55 56.65
N THR A 3 -16.24 -13.35 56.11
CA THR A 3 -16.42 -12.97 54.71
C THR A 3 -15.43 -13.72 53.81
N ARG A 4 -15.89 -14.78 53.16
CA ARG A 4 -15.15 -15.43 52.06
C ARG A 4 -15.22 -14.54 50.83
N THR A 5 -14.08 -13.92 50.49
CA THR A 5 -13.78 -13.44 49.15
C THR A 5 -13.93 -14.61 48.15
N PRO A 6 -14.72 -14.48 47.07
CA PRO A 6 -14.83 -15.54 46.07
C PRO A 6 -13.50 -15.66 45.30
N PRO A 7 -13.04 -16.89 45.00
CA PRO A 7 -11.78 -17.10 44.32
C PRO A 7 -11.84 -16.59 42.87
N LEU A 8 -10.71 -16.08 42.39
CA LEU A 8 -10.43 -15.82 40.99
C LEU A 8 -10.62 -17.09 40.16
N LEU A 9 -11.56 -17.06 39.22
CA LEU A 9 -11.63 -17.88 38.00
C LEU A 9 -11.51 -19.41 38.23
N ASP A 10 -12.66 -20.07 38.38
CA ASP A 10 -12.78 -21.48 38.00
C ASP A 10 -13.25 -21.55 36.53
N PRO A 11 -12.44 -22.04 35.58
CA PRO A 11 -12.83 -22.21 34.17
C PRO A 11 -13.67 -23.49 33.92
N ALA A 12 -14.10 -24.21 34.96
CA ALA A 12 -14.81 -25.48 34.83
C ALA A 12 -16.31 -25.37 35.17
N THR A 13 -17.09 -24.66 34.36
CA THR A 13 -18.51 -24.97 34.22
C THR A 13 -18.70 -25.91 33.01
N PRO A 14 -19.25 -27.13 33.19
CA PRO A 14 -19.57 -27.99 32.07
C PRO A 14 -20.73 -27.35 31.28
N VAL A 15 -20.48 -27.06 30.00
CA VAL A 15 -21.52 -26.63 29.05
C VAL A 15 -22.45 -27.83 28.79
N PRO A 16 -23.78 -27.68 28.92
CA PRO A 16 -24.72 -28.73 28.55
C PRO A 16 -24.65 -29.05 27.05
N GLN A 17 -24.78 -30.33 26.71
CA GLN A 17 -24.88 -30.86 25.34
C GLN A 17 -26.24 -30.56 24.69
N LYS A 18 -26.51 -29.29 24.39
CA LYS A 18 -27.43 -28.91 23.32
C LYS A 18 -26.70 -27.96 22.39
N THR A 19 -26.74 -28.21 21.09
CA THR A 19 -26.35 -27.24 20.06
C THR A 19 -27.33 -26.08 20.12
N ASP A 20 -27.09 -25.17 21.05
CA ASP A 20 -27.80 -23.91 21.15
C ASP A 20 -27.32 -23.03 19.99
N LEU A 21 -28.22 -22.72 19.05
CA LEU A 21 -27.92 -21.88 17.90
C LEU A 21 -27.79 -20.39 18.28
N ALA A 22 -28.31 -20.00 19.44
CA ALA A 22 -28.29 -18.63 19.95
C ALA A 22 -26.90 -17.95 19.93
N PRO A 23 -25.80 -18.56 20.41
CA PRO A 23 -24.48 -17.95 20.36
C PRO A 23 -23.92 -17.77 18.93
N ILE A 24 -24.29 -18.65 17.99
CA ILE A 24 -23.87 -18.53 16.59
C ILE A 24 -24.62 -17.38 15.92
N LEU A 25 -25.94 -17.30 16.14
CA LEU A 25 -26.78 -16.21 15.63
C LEU A 25 -26.36 -14.86 16.20
N GLY A 26 -26.05 -14.79 17.50
CA GLY A 26 -25.48 -13.59 18.13
C GLY A 26 -24.11 -13.22 17.53
N GLY A 27 -23.26 -14.21 17.28
CA GLY A 27 -22.01 -14.08 16.51
C GLY A 27 -22.21 -13.37 15.17
N VAL A 28 -23.06 -13.95 14.32
CA VAL A 28 -23.37 -13.43 12.99
C VAL A 28 -23.94 -12.03 13.06
N PHE A 29 -24.85 -11.76 14.01
CA PHE A 29 -25.44 -10.44 14.22
C PHE A 29 -24.38 -9.37 14.50
N TRP A 30 -23.51 -9.58 15.49
CA TRP A 30 -22.49 -8.60 15.87
C TRP A 30 -21.37 -8.42 14.83
N LEU A 31 -21.03 -9.48 14.09
CA LEU A 31 -20.09 -9.33 12.97
C LEU A 31 -20.73 -8.53 11.83
N SER A 32 -21.99 -8.82 11.50
CA SER A 32 -22.72 -8.11 10.45
C SER A 32 -22.90 -6.63 10.80
N ILE A 33 -23.33 -6.31 12.03
CA ILE A 33 -23.49 -4.91 12.45
C ILE A 33 -22.15 -4.17 12.44
N THR A 34 -21.03 -4.82 12.79
CA THR A 34 -19.70 -4.19 12.70
C THR A 34 -19.37 -3.84 11.24
N ILE A 35 -19.61 -4.75 10.30
CA ILE A 35 -19.36 -4.53 8.87
C ILE A 35 -20.25 -3.38 8.35
N PHE A 36 -21.54 -3.38 8.66
CA PHE A 36 -22.47 -2.33 8.21
C PHE A 36 -22.13 -0.96 8.80
N LEU A 37 -21.81 -0.88 10.08
CA LEU A 37 -21.41 0.38 10.73
C LEU A 37 -20.08 0.90 10.17
N ALA A 38 -19.10 0.02 9.95
CA ALA A 38 -17.83 0.39 9.33
C ALA A 38 -18.07 0.96 7.93
N PHE A 39 -18.86 0.26 7.10
CA PHE A 39 -19.20 0.73 5.75
C PHE A 39 -19.90 2.09 5.77
N GLY A 40 -20.91 2.26 6.64
CA GLY A 40 -21.63 3.52 6.78
C GLY A 40 -20.74 4.70 7.17
N LEU A 41 -19.81 4.50 8.10
CA LEU A 41 -18.85 5.55 8.51
C LEU A 41 -17.88 5.90 7.39
N ARG A 42 -17.43 4.90 6.61
CA ARG A 42 -16.54 5.14 5.45
C ARG A 42 -17.24 5.90 4.32
N MET A 43 -18.56 5.73 4.17
CA MET A 43 -19.35 6.47 3.19
C MET A 43 -19.54 7.96 3.51
N LEU A 44 -19.00 8.46 4.63
CA LEU A 44 -18.84 9.89 4.86
C LEU A 44 -17.92 10.55 3.80
N GLU A 45 -17.09 9.76 3.10
CA GLU A 45 -16.28 10.21 1.97
C GLU A 45 -17.13 10.55 0.73
N TRP A 46 -18.25 9.86 0.51
CA TRP A 46 -19.01 9.88 -0.75
C TRP A 46 -19.32 11.29 -1.30
N PRO A 47 -19.76 12.28 -0.49
CA PRO A 47 -20.06 13.61 -1.00
C PRO A 47 -18.88 14.31 -1.69
N ARG A 48 -17.63 13.95 -1.35
CA ARG A 48 -16.42 14.50 -1.99
C ARG A 48 -16.22 13.99 -3.42
N TRP A 49 -16.87 12.89 -3.78
CA TRP A 49 -16.79 12.28 -5.11
C TRP A 49 -17.90 12.76 -6.05
N GLU A 50 -18.75 13.71 -5.66
CA GLU A 50 -19.81 14.21 -6.54
C GLU A 50 -19.31 15.20 -7.62
N ASP A 51 -18.02 15.56 -7.60
CA ASP A 51 -17.41 16.42 -8.61
C ASP A 51 -17.47 15.78 -10.02
N PRO A 52 -18.08 16.45 -11.02
CA PRO A 52 -18.09 15.98 -12.40
C PRO A 52 -16.71 15.78 -13.03
N GLU A 53 -15.67 16.43 -12.50
CA GLU A 53 -14.28 16.27 -12.93
C GLU A 53 -13.69 14.90 -12.55
N PHE A 54 -14.35 14.16 -11.66
CA PHE A 54 -13.88 12.84 -11.22
C PHE A 54 -14.40 11.69 -12.08
N ARG A 55 -15.06 12.00 -13.19
CA ARG A 55 -15.62 11.02 -14.10
C ARG A 55 -15.20 11.29 -15.54
N LEU A 56 -14.93 10.20 -16.27
CA LEU A 56 -14.82 10.21 -17.72
C LEU A 56 -16.06 9.54 -18.32
N GLY A 57 -17.01 10.34 -18.79
CA GLY A 57 -18.31 9.82 -19.22
C GLY A 57 -19.09 9.20 -18.06
N SER A 58 -19.38 7.90 -18.15
CA SER A 58 -20.01 7.13 -17.07
C SER A 58 -19.04 6.45 -16.12
N GLU A 59 -17.74 6.53 -16.40
CA GLU A 59 -16.68 5.85 -15.65
C GLU A 59 -16.09 6.74 -14.56
N TRP A 60 -15.92 6.15 -13.38
CA TRP A 60 -15.25 6.78 -12.24
C TRP A 60 -13.74 6.67 -12.38
N LEU A 61 -13.05 7.80 -12.28
CA LEU A 61 -11.60 7.81 -12.23
C LEU A 61 -11.14 7.32 -10.85
N LEU A 62 -10.05 6.56 -10.82
CA LEU A 62 -9.58 5.86 -9.62
C LEU A 62 -8.56 6.70 -8.84
N ALA A 63 -8.50 6.47 -7.52
CA ALA A 63 -7.75 7.27 -6.56
C ALA A 63 -6.28 6.83 -6.38
N THR A 64 -5.85 5.77 -7.05
CA THR A 64 -4.46 5.28 -7.01
C THR A 64 -4.02 4.76 -8.37
N HIS A 65 -2.75 4.95 -8.71
CA HIS A 65 -2.16 4.48 -9.96
C HIS A 65 -2.26 2.96 -10.10
N ASP A 66 -2.04 2.21 -9.02
CA ASP A 66 -2.06 0.75 -9.00
C ASP A 66 -3.45 0.16 -9.28
N ALA A 67 -4.52 0.92 -9.05
CA ALA A 67 -5.88 0.46 -9.36
C ALA A 67 -6.04 0.24 -10.86
N TYR A 68 -5.43 1.09 -11.69
CA TYR A 68 -5.44 0.93 -13.14
C TYR A 68 -4.66 -0.30 -13.61
N HIS A 69 -3.63 -0.74 -12.87
CA HIS A 69 -2.94 -2.00 -13.17
C HIS A 69 -3.90 -3.19 -13.06
N TRP A 70 -4.68 -3.24 -11.98
CA TRP A 70 -5.64 -4.31 -11.75
C TRP A 70 -6.82 -4.27 -12.72
N VAL A 71 -7.29 -3.07 -13.08
CA VAL A 71 -8.36 -2.90 -14.08
C VAL A 71 -7.88 -3.33 -15.46
N ALA A 72 -6.71 -2.88 -15.92
CA ALA A 72 -6.14 -3.30 -17.20
C ALA A 72 -5.93 -4.83 -17.25
N GLY A 73 -5.45 -5.43 -16.15
CA GLY A 73 -5.33 -6.88 -16.03
C GLY A 73 -6.67 -7.61 -16.10
N ALA A 74 -7.73 -7.06 -15.50
CA ALA A 74 -9.08 -7.62 -15.55
C ALA A 74 -9.71 -7.54 -16.95
N GLU A 75 -9.29 -6.55 -17.75
CA GLU A 75 -9.66 -6.36 -19.15
C GLU A 75 -8.82 -7.21 -20.13
N GLY A 76 -7.82 -7.94 -19.61
CA GLY A 76 -6.98 -8.85 -20.39
C GLY A 76 -5.71 -8.24 -20.96
N PHE A 77 -5.32 -7.03 -20.53
CA PHE A 77 -4.03 -6.47 -20.89
C PHE A 77 -2.90 -7.31 -20.26
N SER A 78 -1.88 -7.65 -21.06
CA SER A 78 -0.90 -8.70 -20.75
C SER A 78 -0.13 -8.51 -19.43
N PHE A 79 -0.02 -7.26 -18.98
CA PHE A 79 0.66 -6.91 -17.73
C PHE A 79 -0.36 -6.83 -16.58
N GLY A 80 -0.50 -7.92 -15.81
CA GLY A 80 -1.42 -8.03 -14.64
C GLY A 80 -2.53 -9.07 -14.79
N ALA A 81 -2.80 -9.56 -16.00
CA ALA A 81 -3.77 -10.62 -16.26
C ALA A 81 -3.43 -11.92 -15.49
N GLY A 82 -4.46 -12.56 -14.92
CA GLY A 82 -4.31 -13.79 -14.13
C GLY A 82 -3.89 -13.58 -12.67
N HIS A 83 -3.51 -12.36 -12.26
CA HIS A 83 -3.28 -12.06 -10.84
C HIS A 83 -4.60 -12.07 -10.06
N PRO A 84 -4.64 -12.60 -8.81
CA PRO A 84 -5.88 -12.72 -8.05
C PRO A 84 -6.67 -11.41 -7.85
N MET A 85 -5.98 -10.27 -7.74
CA MET A 85 -6.64 -8.95 -7.63
C MET A 85 -7.39 -8.55 -8.90
N ALA A 86 -6.82 -8.82 -10.08
CA ALA A 86 -7.46 -8.55 -11.37
C ALA A 86 -8.60 -9.55 -11.63
N GLU A 87 -8.39 -10.83 -11.32
CA GLU A 87 -9.43 -11.86 -11.43
C GLU A 87 -10.62 -11.57 -10.51
N LEU A 88 -10.38 -11.07 -9.30
CA LEU A 88 -11.45 -10.65 -8.39
C LEU A 88 -12.32 -9.55 -9.01
N LEU A 89 -11.71 -8.53 -9.60
CA LEU A 89 -12.44 -7.48 -10.32
C LEU A 89 -13.25 -8.06 -11.47
N ARG A 90 -12.62 -8.87 -12.33
CA ARG A 90 -13.25 -9.47 -13.50
C ARG A 90 -14.46 -10.32 -13.12
N LEU A 91 -14.33 -11.16 -12.10
CA LEU A 91 -15.39 -12.04 -11.62
C LEU A 91 -16.56 -11.26 -11.03
N ILE A 92 -16.28 -10.24 -10.21
CA ILE A 92 -17.33 -9.41 -9.60
C ILE A 92 -18.02 -8.55 -10.67
N ALA A 93 -17.25 -7.95 -11.59
CA ALA A 93 -17.79 -7.16 -12.68
C ALA A 93 -18.74 -8.00 -13.55
N SER A 94 -18.31 -9.22 -13.92
CA SER A 94 -19.15 -10.17 -14.65
C SER A 94 -20.39 -10.59 -13.87
N PHE A 95 -20.28 -10.83 -12.55
CA PHE A 95 -21.42 -11.21 -11.71
C PHE A 95 -22.45 -10.09 -11.56
N LEU A 96 -21.99 -8.84 -11.43
CA LEU A 96 -22.85 -7.65 -11.27
C LEU A 96 -23.35 -7.08 -12.61
N GLY A 97 -22.87 -7.59 -13.75
CA GLY A 97 -23.20 -7.03 -15.06
C GLY A 97 -22.65 -5.62 -15.28
N THR A 98 -21.45 -5.32 -14.75
CA THR A 98 -20.79 -4.02 -14.83
C THR A 98 -19.36 -4.14 -15.38
N TYR A 99 -18.61 -3.03 -15.42
CA TYR A 99 -17.23 -2.97 -15.88
C TYR A 99 -16.22 -2.98 -14.71
N PRO A 100 -14.96 -3.45 -14.91
CA PRO A 100 -13.99 -3.62 -13.82
C PRO A 100 -13.67 -2.34 -13.04
N ALA A 101 -13.55 -1.17 -13.69
CA ALA A 101 -13.26 0.08 -13.01
C ALA A 101 -14.37 0.53 -12.04
N ALA A 102 -15.65 0.28 -12.34
CA ALA A 102 -16.74 0.53 -11.39
C ALA A 102 -16.60 -0.32 -10.12
N VAL A 103 -16.18 -1.58 -10.28
CA VAL A 103 -15.92 -2.45 -9.13
C VAL A 103 -14.71 -1.93 -8.36
N ALA A 104 -13.62 -1.58 -9.03
CA ALA A 104 -12.44 -1.00 -8.39
C ALA A 104 -12.76 0.30 -7.63
N PHE A 105 -13.74 1.07 -8.10
CA PHE A 105 -14.19 2.27 -7.40
C PHE A 105 -14.95 1.98 -6.10
N TRP A 106 -15.97 1.11 -6.15
CA TRP A 106 -16.90 0.88 -5.02
C TRP A 106 -16.44 -0.18 -4.02
N PHE A 107 -15.59 -1.12 -4.44
CA PHE A 107 -15.26 -2.30 -3.66
C PHE A 107 -14.26 -2.09 -2.52
N PRO A 108 -13.30 -1.12 -2.56
CA PRO A 108 -12.40 -0.84 -1.44
C PRO A 108 -13.08 -0.64 -0.08
N PRO A 109 -14.11 0.22 0.08
CA PRO A 109 -14.77 0.38 1.37
C PRO A 109 -15.53 -0.88 1.83
N VAL A 110 -16.01 -1.71 0.89
CA VAL A 110 -16.64 -3.00 1.21
C VAL A 110 -15.61 -3.96 1.80
N LEU A 111 -14.47 -4.14 1.12
CA LEU A 111 -13.39 -5.01 1.58
C LEU A 111 -12.76 -4.52 2.90
N ALA A 112 -12.56 -3.20 3.06
CA ALA A 112 -12.08 -2.62 4.30
C ALA A 112 -13.07 -2.80 5.47
N SER A 113 -14.37 -2.92 5.19
CA SER A 113 -15.38 -3.23 6.21
C SER A 113 -15.35 -4.72 6.62
N LEU A 114 -14.92 -5.62 5.73
CA LEU A 114 -14.63 -7.02 6.11
C LEU A 114 -13.43 -7.12 7.07
N VAL A 115 -12.46 -6.22 6.96
CA VAL A 115 -11.38 -6.10 7.95
C VAL A 115 -11.94 -5.74 9.33
N ALA A 116 -12.91 -4.83 9.42
CA ALA A 116 -13.61 -4.54 10.67
C ALA A 116 -14.25 -5.80 11.27
N GLY A 117 -14.91 -6.60 10.43
CA GLY A 117 -15.53 -7.87 10.81
C GLY A 117 -14.52 -8.89 11.36
N ILE A 118 -13.40 -9.13 10.65
CA ILE A 118 -12.40 -10.10 11.13
C ILE A 118 -11.73 -9.63 12.43
N VAL A 119 -11.52 -8.32 12.62
CA VAL A 119 -11.01 -7.78 13.90
C VAL A 119 -12.02 -7.95 15.03
N ALA A 120 -13.32 -7.77 14.77
CA ALA A 120 -14.35 -8.07 15.76
C ALA A 120 -14.36 -9.57 16.13
N ALA A 121 -14.13 -10.47 15.16
CA ALA A 121 -13.96 -11.90 15.43
C ALA A 121 -12.70 -12.19 16.28
N TRP A 122 -11.62 -11.43 16.11
CA TRP A 122 -10.45 -11.46 17.00
C TRP A 122 -10.81 -11.00 18.42
N GLY A 123 -11.57 -9.91 18.55
CA GLY A 123 -12.10 -9.44 19.85
C GLY A 123 -12.95 -10.51 20.55
N TRP A 124 -13.79 -11.20 19.79
CA TRP A 124 -14.59 -12.33 20.28
C TRP A 124 -13.71 -13.47 20.81
N ALA A 125 -12.73 -13.90 20.01
CA ALA A 125 -11.83 -14.98 20.39
C ALA A 125 -11.00 -14.66 21.64
N LEU A 126 -10.58 -13.40 21.80
CA LEU A 126 -9.74 -12.95 22.91
C LEU A 126 -10.54 -12.63 24.18
N GLY A 127 -11.80 -12.20 24.08
CA GLY A 127 -12.57 -11.84 25.29
C GLY A 127 -14.07 -11.58 25.12
N SER A 128 -14.46 -10.65 24.24
CA SER A 128 -15.86 -10.23 24.05
C SER A 128 -16.09 -9.82 22.61
N LEU A 129 -17.18 -10.36 22.06
CA LEU A 129 -17.64 -10.07 20.71
C LEU A 129 -18.15 -8.62 20.62
N GLU A 130 -18.92 -8.20 21.63
CA GLU A 130 -19.52 -6.87 21.69
C GLU A 130 -18.45 -5.79 21.79
N ALA A 131 -17.41 -5.99 22.62
CA ALA A 131 -16.24 -5.09 22.67
C ALA A 131 -15.41 -5.13 21.38
N GLY A 132 -15.45 -6.26 20.66
CA GLY A 132 -14.81 -6.41 19.34
C GLY A 132 -15.39 -5.48 18.28
N VAL A 133 -16.65 -5.05 18.42
CA VAL A 133 -17.29 -4.10 17.49
C VAL A 133 -16.48 -2.80 17.42
N ALA A 134 -16.21 -2.15 18.55
CA ALA A 134 -15.40 -0.92 18.56
C ALA A 134 -13.98 -1.15 18.05
N ALA A 135 -13.35 -2.28 18.37
CA ALA A 135 -12.04 -2.61 17.81
C ALA A 135 -12.07 -2.71 16.27
N GLY A 136 -13.12 -3.33 15.72
CA GLY A 136 -13.34 -3.41 14.28
C GLY A 136 -13.53 -2.04 13.63
N LEU A 137 -14.38 -1.20 14.21
CA LEU A 137 -14.62 0.16 13.72
C LEU A 137 -13.34 1.00 13.74
N LEU A 138 -12.64 1.05 14.88
CA LEU A 138 -11.40 1.82 15.01
C LEU A 138 -10.30 1.32 14.06
N THR A 139 -10.21 0.01 13.82
CA THR A 139 -9.24 -0.52 12.85
C THR A 139 -9.58 -0.09 11.43
N SER A 140 -10.86 -0.16 11.05
CA SER A 140 -11.30 0.25 9.71
C SER A 140 -11.05 1.73 9.47
N LEU A 141 -11.21 2.56 10.50
CA LEU A 141 -11.05 4.01 10.40
C LEU A 141 -9.62 4.51 10.64
N ALA A 142 -8.72 3.67 11.15
CA ALA A 142 -7.34 4.05 11.47
C ALA A 142 -6.69 4.77 10.27
N PRO A 143 -6.13 5.99 10.43
CA PRO A 143 -5.76 6.82 9.28
C PRO A 143 -4.79 6.14 8.31
N GLY A 144 -3.85 5.34 8.80
CA GLY A 144 -2.90 4.60 7.96
C GLY A 144 -3.55 3.51 7.11
N PHE A 145 -4.64 2.90 7.57
CA PHE A 145 -5.41 1.94 6.78
C PHE A 145 -6.45 2.67 5.90
N LEU A 146 -7.13 3.68 6.46
CA LEU A 146 -8.13 4.47 5.77
C LEU A 146 -7.58 5.10 4.50
N ALA A 147 -6.43 5.79 4.56
CA ALA A 147 -5.79 6.46 3.42
C ALA A 147 -5.60 5.57 2.19
N ARG A 148 -5.49 4.25 2.39
CA ARG A 148 -5.17 3.25 1.36
C ARG A 148 -6.36 2.35 1.02
N THR A 149 -7.55 2.74 1.46
CA THR A 149 -8.78 1.96 1.30
C THR A 149 -10.02 2.82 1.05
N LEU A 150 -9.83 4.13 0.81
CA LEU A 150 -10.86 5.08 0.38
C LEU A 150 -11.48 4.66 -0.97
N LEU A 151 -12.56 5.33 -1.37
CA LEU A 151 -13.18 5.14 -2.68
C LEU A 151 -12.14 5.28 -3.81
N GLY A 152 -12.23 4.40 -4.81
CA GLY A 152 -11.25 4.40 -5.91
C GLY A 152 -9.85 3.88 -5.55
N PHE A 153 -9.55 3.60 -4.28
CA PHE A 153 -8.25 3.07 -3.85
C PHE A 153 -8.25 1.53 -3.85
N TYR A 154 -8.29 0.94 -5.05
CA TYR A 154 -8.25 -0.52 -5.21
C TYR A 154 -6.82 -1.02 -5.37
N ASP A 155 -6.25 -1.52 -4.27
CA ASP A 155 -4.94 -2.16 -4.28
C ASP A 155 -4.85 -3.31 -3.25
N THR A 156 -3.71 -3.99 -3.21
CA THR A 156 -3.43 -5.15 -2.35
C THR A 156 -3.52 -4.84 -0.86
N ASP A 157 -3.50 -3.57 -0.44
CA ASP A 157 -3.64 -3.14 0.96
C ASP A 157 -4.88 -3.72 1.66
N LEU A 158 -5.98 -3.84 0.91
CA LEU A 158 -7.24 -4.41 1.38
C LEU A 158 -7.04 -5.85 1.89
N VAL A 159 -6.27 -6.64 1.14
CA VAL A 159 -6.06 -8.06 1.42
C VAL A 159 -4.84 -8.32 2.30
N THR A 160 -3.82 -7.44 2.26
CA THR A 160 -2.62 -7.56 3.09
C THR A 160 -2.92 -7.40 4.57
N LEU A 161 -3.96 -6.66 4.98
CA LEU A 161 -4.41 -6.64 6.38
C LEU A 161 -5.43 -7.73 6.72
N PHE A 162 -6.34 -8.06 5.79
CA PHE A 162 -7.38 -9.07 6.01
C PHE A 162 -6.81 -10.49 6.17
N PHE A 163 -5.94 -10.92 5.26
CA PHE A 163 -5.46 -12.30 5.24
C PHE A 163 -4.59 -12.69 6.43
N PRO A 164 -3.67 -11.85 6.96
CA PRO A 164 -2.91 -12.19 8.16
C PRO A 164 -3.82 -12.43 9.38
N LEU A 165 -4.89 -11.65 9.50
CA LEU A 165 -5.90 -11.83 10.55
C LEU A 165 -6.71 -13.11 10.34
N LEU A 166 -7.10 -13.41 9.09
CA LEU A 166 -7.87 -14.61 8.77
C LEU A 166 -7.04 -15.90 8.95
N MET A 167 -5.82 -15.92 8.41
CA MET A 167 -4.95 -17.10 8.41
C MET A 167 -4.52 -17.52 9.81
N THR A 168 -4.52 -16.60 10.77
CA THR A 168 -4.10 -16.85 12.15
C THR A 168 -5.26 -17.02 13.14
N LEU A 169 -6.51 -16.70 12.78
CA LEU A 169 -7.65 -16.77 13.69
C LEU A 169 -7.91 -18.20 14.20
N ALA A 170 -7.91 -19.19 13.32
CA ALA A 170 -8.10 -20.59 13.68
C ALA A 170 -6.97 -21.17 14.56
N PRO A 171 -5.68 -21.07 14.19
CA PRO A 171 -4.58 -21.55 15.04
C PRO A 171 -4.51 -20.80 16.36
N MET A 172 -4.83 -19.51 16.40
CA MET A 172 -4.93 -18.73 17.64
C MET A 172 -6.03 -19.27 18.56
N CYS A 173 -7.25 -19.46 18.06
CA CYS A 173 -8.36 -20.01 18.84
C CYS A 173 -8.05 -21.41 19.37
N TRP A 174 -7.42 -22.24 18.54
CA TRP A 174 -6.97 -23.58 18.93
C TRP A 174 -5.89 -23.53 20.02
N ALA A 175 -4.88 -22.68 19.88
CA ALA A 175 -3.83 -22.48 20.87
C ALA A 175 -4.43 -22.01 22.22
N MET A 176 -5.30 -21.01 22.19
CA MET A 176 -5.98 -20.50 23.39
C MET A 176 -6.84 -21.55 24.10
N ARG A 177 -7.42 -22.49 23.35
CA ARG A 177 -8.28 -23.54 23.91
C ARG A 177 -7.50 -24.68 24.57
N TYR A 178 -6.28 -24.96 24.13
CA TYR A 178 -5.54 -26.17 24.50
C TYR A 178 -4.15 -25.96 25.11
N MET A 179 -3.69 -24.71 25.20
CA MET A 179 -2.40 -24.35 25.81
C MET A 179 -2.61 -23.57 27.11
N LEU A 180 -1.56 -23.51 27.93
CA LEU A 180 -1.54 -22.80 29.19
C LEU A 180 -1.32 -21.30 28.96
N ALA A 181 -2.07 -20.48 29.70
CA ALA A 181 -1.76 -19.04 29.79
C ALA A 181 -0.45 -18.83 30.58
N PRO A 182 0.32 -17.75 30.32
CA PRO A 182 1.59 -17.46 30.99
C PRO A 182 1.50 -17.52 32.52
N VAL A 183 0.42 -17.01 33.10
CA VAL A 183 0.18 -17.04 34.56
C VAL A 183 0.17 -18.47 35.12
N HIS A 184 -0.37 -19.44 34.39
CA HIS A 184 -0.36 -20.84 34.82
C HIS A 184 1.05 -21.42 34.78
N ILE A 185 1.87 -21.03 33.81
CA ILE A 185 3.27 -21.44 33.72
C ILE A 185 4.07 -20.85 34.88
N LEU A 186 3.87 -19.57 35.18
CA LEU A 186 4.52 -18.92 36.32
C LEU A 186 4.13 -19.58 37.66
N ARG A 187 2.86 -19.98 37.82
CA ARG A 187 2.40 -20.78 38.99
C ARG A 187 2.99 -22.18 39.03
N LEU A 188 3.17 -22.84 37.89
CA LEU A 188 3.84 -24.14 37.82
C LEU A 188 5.33 -24.02 38.16
N LEU A 189 6.00 -22.97 37.68
CA LEU A 189 7.39 -22.66 38.02
C LEU A 189 7.57 -22.29 39.50
N ALA A 190 6.55 -21.67 40.12
CA ALA A 190 6.53 -21.40 41.55
C ALA A 190 6.56 -22.67 42.43
N ALA A 191 6.32 -23.85 41.86
CA ALA A 191 6.50 -25.13 42.55
C ALA A 191 7.98 -25.52 42.72
N TRP A 192 8.91 -24.87 42.01
CA TRP A 192 10.35 -25.12 42.17
C TRP A 192 10.95 -24.35 43.35
N PRO A 193 11.72 -25.00 44.24
CA PRO A 193 12.24 -24.39 45.48
C PRO A 193 13.07 -23.11 45.26
N LYS A 194 13.83 -23.05 44.15
CA LYS A 194 14.69 -21.89 43.78
C LYS A 194 13.90 -20.71 43.19
N LEU A 195 12.61 -20.89 42.91
CA LEU A 195 11.74 -19.90 42.26
C LEU A 195 10.58 -19.46 43.19
N SER A 196 10.77 -19.57 44.51
CA SER A 196 9.78 -19.25 45.53
C SER A 196 9.29 -17.79 45.51
N PHE A 197 10.05 -16.88 44.88
CA PHE A 197 9.60 -15.51 44.59
C PHE A 197 8.30 -15.48 43.77
N PHE A 198 8.16 -16.36 42.77
CA PHE A 198 6.94 -16.44 41.94
C PHE A 198 5.71 -16.86 42.75
N ARG A 199 5.90 -17.61 43.84
CA ARG A 199 4.83 -18.02 44.75
C ARG A 199 4.23 -16.83 45.50
N ARG A 200 5.06 -15.85 45.88
CA ARG A 200 4.60 -14.60 46.51
C ARG A 200 3.81 -13.72 45.54
N LEU A 201 4.18 -13.69 44.25
CA LEU A 201 3.55 -12.81 43.26
C LEU A 201 2.29 -13.41 42.61
N PHE A 202 2.28 -14.72 42.34
CA PHE A 202 1.25 -15.35 41.49
C PHE A 202 0.38 -16.38 42.21
N GLY A 203 0.67 -16.65 43.49
CA GLY A 203 -0.06 -17.60 44.34
C GLY A 203 0.48 -19.02 44.29
N ASP A 204 -0.22 -19.93 44.98
CA ASP A 204 0.19 -21.32 45.09
C ASP A 204 0.13 -22.08 43.74
N PRO A 205 0.97 -23.11 43.56
CA PRO A 205 0.90 -23.99 42.40
C PRO A 205 -0.48 -24.64 42.27
N ALA A 206 -1.18 -24.34 41.19
CA ALA A 206 -2.47 -24.95 40.88
C ALA A 206 -2.32 -26.04 39.82
N ALA A 207 -3.13 -27.10 39.91
CA ALA A 207 -3.19 -28.11 38.87
C ALA A 207 -3.59 -27.47 37.52
N PRO A 208 -2.96 -27.85 36.40
CA PRO A 208 -3.32 -27.29 35.10
C PRO A 208 -4.79 -27.63 34.78
N PRO A 209 -5.52 -26.71 34.14
CA PRO A 209 -6.93 -26.93 33.81
C PRO A 209 -7.08 -28.19 32.93
N ARG A 210 -8.21 -28.91 33.09
CA ARG A 210 -8.55 -30.05 32.24
C ARG A 210 -8.89 -29.56 30.83
N LEU A 211 -7.87 -29.43 29.99
CA LEU A 211 -8.02 -29.04 28.60
C LEU A 211 -8.58 -30.22 27.80
N GLY A 212 -9.45 -29.97 26.81
CA GLY A 212 -10.10 -31.02 26.01
C GLY A 212 -9.12 -31.79 25.10
N ASN A 213 -9.65 -32.57 24.15
CA ASN A 213 -8.84 -33.20 23.11
C ASN A 213 -8.51 -32.17 21.99
N PRO A 214 -7.23 -31.85 21.71
CA PRO A 214 -6.84 -30.95 20.63
C PRO A 214 -7.00 -31.55 19.22
N LEU A 215 -7.14 -32.88 19.11
CA LEU A 215 -7.36 -33.61 17.85
C LEU A 215 -8.84 -33.93 17.61
N ARG A 216 -9.75 -33.05 18.04
CA ARG A 216 -11.16 -33.16 17.66
C ARG A 216 -11.30 -32.88 16.16
N TRP A 217 -12.17 -33.62 15.48
CA TRP A 217 -12.32 -33.53 14.03
C TRP A 217 -12.64 -32.11 13.55
N GLN A 218 -13.45 -31.33 14.30
CA GLN A 218 -13.75 -29.94 13.96
C GLN A 218 -12.49 -29.09 13.87
N TRP A 219 -11.58 -29.26 14.84
CA TRP A 219 -10.32 -28.51 14.85
C TRP A 219 -9.37 -28.96 13.76
N VAL A 220 -9.26 -30.26 13.50
CA VAL A 220 -8.43 -30.77 12.39
C VAL A 220 -8.92 -30.22 11.06
N LEU A 221 -10.24 -30.20 10.84
CA LEU A 221 -10.84 -29.64 9.62
C LEU A 221 -10.60 -28.12 9.52
N VAL A 222 -10.92 -27.36 10.56
CA VAL A 222 -10.79 -25.88 10.55
C VAL A 222 -9.32 -25.46 10.42
N LEU A 223 -8.40 -26.14 11.10
CA LEU A 223 -6.95 -25.89 10.94
C LEU A 223 -6.46 -26.28 9.54
N GLY A 224 -6.95 -27.39 8.99
CA GLY A 224 -6.66 -27.81 7.61
C GLY A 224 -7.07 -26.78 6.57
N LEU A 225 -8.32 -26.31 6.66
CA LEU A 225 -8.85 -25.27 5.78
C LEU A 225 -8.12 -23.94 5.97
N SER A 226 -7.85 -23.54 7.21
CA SER A 226 -7.07 -22.34 7.52
C SER A 226 -5.64 -22.42 6.97
N GLY A 227 -5.01 -23.60 7.01
CA GLY A 227 -3.71 -23.83 6.39
C GLY A 227 -3.78 -23.74 4.86
N LEU A 228 -4.80 -24.34 4.24
CA LEU A 228 -4.98 -24.25 2.78
C LEU A 228 -5.21 -22.81 2.31
N ILE A 229 -6.04 -22.04 3.05
CA ILE A 229 -6.25 -20.62 2.79
C ILE A 229 -4.91 -19.89 2.91
N SER A 230 -4.15 -20.12 3.99
CA SER A 230 -2.80 -19.55 4.13
C SER A 230 -1.94 -19.80 2.90
N TRP A 231 -1.90 -21.05 2.40
CA TRP A 231 -1.11 -21.37 1.21
C TRP A 231 -1.55 -20.57 -0.02
N TRP A 232 -2.86 -20.50 -0.28
CA TRP A 232 -3.43 -19.77 -1.42
C TRP A 232 -3.17 -18.26 -1.35
N THR A 233 -3.13 -17.67 -0.14
CA THR A 233 -2.85 -16.23 0.00
C THR A 233 -1.50 -15.84 -0.57
N GLN A 234 -0.53 -16.74 -0.70
CA GLN A 234 0.79 -16.43 -1.28
C GLN A 234 0.73 -15.91 -2.71
N GLU A 235 -0.31 -16.25 -3.47
CA GLU A 235 -0.55 -15.77 -4.84
C GLU A 235 -1.02 -14.30 -4.88
N TRP A 236 -1.46 -13.75 -3.74
CA TRP A 236 -2.03 -12.39 -3.67
C TRP A 236 -0.99 -11.32 -3.38
N HIS A 237 0.03 -11.66 -2.58
CA HIS A 237 1.07 -10.71 -2.20
C HIS A 237 2.34 -11.42 -1.73
N SER A 238 3.49 -10.84 -2.08
CA SER A 238 4.83 -11.38 -1.79
C SER A 238 5.17 -11.46 -0.30
N VAL A 239 4.41 -10.80 0.57
CA VAL A 239 4.63 -10.79 2.03
C VAL A 239 4.14 -12.07 2.73
N PHE A 240 3.12 -12.72 2.18
CA PHE A 240 2.46 -13.84 2.85
C PHE A 240 3.34 -15.09 3.03
N PRO A 241 4.22 -15.47 2.07
CA PRO A 241 5.19 -16.54 2.29
C PRO A 241 6.02 -16.38 3.57
N TYR A 242 6.33 -15.15 3.98
CA TYR A 242 7.09 -14.86 5.21
C TYR A 242 6.22 -15.00 6.46
N LEU A 243 5.01 -14.43 6.43
CA LEU A 243 4.05 -14.51 7.55
C LEU A 243 3.65 -15.96 7.83
N ILE A 244 3.46 -16.78 6.79
CA ILE A 244 3.13 -18.20 6.93
C ILE A 244 4.24 -18.96 7.67
N ARG A 245 5.51 -18.68 7.32
CA ARG A 245 6.67 -19.29 7.97
C ARG A 245 6.79 -18.85 9.43
N TYR A 246 6.59 -17.56 9.69
CA TYR A 246 6.49 -17.06 11.05
C TYR A 246 5.39 -17.79 11.84
N ASN A 247 4.18 -17.91 11.28
CA ASN A 247 3.04 -18.55 11.94
C ASN A 247 3.30 -20.02 12.23
N ALA A 248 3.94 -20.75 11.30
CA ALA A 248 4.33 -22.14 11.49
C ALA A 248 5.35 -22.28 12.64
N ALA A 249 6.39 -21.45 12.64
CA ALA A 249 7.41 -21.43 13.69
C ALA A 249 6.83 -21.03 15.06
N LEU A 250 5.98 -20.01 15.09
CA LEU A 250 5.30 -19.55 16.29
C LEU A 250 4.39 -20.65 16.85
N LEU A 251 3.57 -21.29 16.02
CA LEU A 251 2.69 -22.36 16.49
C LEU A 251 3.49 -23.54 17.07
N ALA A 252 4.61 -23.90 16.45
CA ALA A 252 5.53 -24.91 16.98
C ALA A 252 6.11 -24.49 18.34
N PHE A 253 6.59 -23.25 18.44
CA PHE A 253 7.12 -22.67 19.68
C PHE A 253 6.08 -22.67 20.80
N LEU A 254 4.84 -22.23 20.52
CA LEU A 254 3.74 -22.25 21.49
C LEU A 254 3.41 -23.69 21.93
N CYS A 255 3.43 -24.67 21.02
CA CYS A 255 3.26 -26.08 21.37
C CYS A 255 4.37 -26.63 22.28
N LEU A 256 5.58 -26.09 22.21
CA LEU A 256 6.70 -26.52 23.05
C LEU A 256 6.67 -25.83 24.42
N CYS A 257 6.44 -24.52 24.43
CA CYS A 257 6.55 -23.67 25.62
C CYS A 257 5.26 -23.62 26.45
N LEU A 258 4.09 -23.57 25.82
CA LEU A 258 2.81 -23.37 26.49
C LEU A 258 1.99 -24.65 26.64
N ALA A 259 2.50 -25.80 26.20
CA ALA A 259 1.79 -27.06 26.34
C ALA A 259 1.70 -27.51 27.82
N PRO A 260 0.53 -28.03 28.25
CA PRO A 260 0.43 -28.72 29.53
C PRO A 260 1.39 -29.91 29.63
N PRO A 261 1.89 -30.24 30.84
CA PRO A 261 2.74 -31.40 31.06
C PRO A 261 2.13 -32.68 30.45
N GLY A 262 2.93 -33.43 29.70
CA GLY A 262 2.51 -34.66 29.02
C GLY A 262 1.69 -34.49 27.74
N ARG A 263 1.33 -33.26 27.32
CA ARG A 263 0.51 -33.01 26.12
C ARG A 263 1.25 -32.43 24.91
N ARG A 264 2.53 -32.10 25.05
CA ARG A 264 3.38 -31.53 23.98
C ARG A 264 3.27 -32.29 22.66
N ARG A 265 3.46 -33.61 22.69
CA ARG A 265 3.41 -34.47 21.49
C ARG A 265 2.06 -34.42 20.78
N LEU A 266 0.98 -34.35 21.54
CA LEU A 266 -0.38 -34.30 21.00
C LEU A 266 -0.67 -32.94 20.34
N LEU A 267 -0.16 -31.86 20.92
CA LEU A 267 -0.28 -30.52 20.35
C LEU A 267 0.58 -30.37 19.10
N LEU A 268 1.83 -30.84 19.13
CA LEU A 268 2.69 -30.86 17.95
C LEU A 268 2.06 -31.64 16.79
N LEU A 269 1.41 -32.78 17.07
CA LEU A 269 0.66 -33.52 16.05
C LEU A 269 -0.54 -32.72 15.52
N GLY A 270 -1.29 -32.05 16.39
CA GLY A 270 -2.43 -31.24 15.98
C GLY A 270 -2.06 -30.02 15.14
N ALA A 271 -0.95 -29.37 15.48
CA ALA A 271 -0.41 -28.22 14.76
C ALA A 271 -0.06 -28.56 13.30
N LEU A 272 0.33 -29.80 13.00
CA LEU A 272 0.59 -30.25 11.62
C LEU A 272 -0.65 -30.17 10.73
N SER A 273 -1.87 -30.17 11.29
CA SER A 273 -3.11 -29.97 10.53
C SER A 273 -3.18 -28.58 9.89
N TYR A 274 -2.51 -27.58 10.45
CA TYR A 274 -2.40 -26.23 9.88
C TYR A 274 -1.10 -26.06 9.11
N VAL A 275 0.03 -26.45 9.71
CA VAL A 275 1.37 -26.15 9.20
C VAL A 275 1.64 -26.83 7.85
N LEU A 276 1.26 -28.11 7.69
CA LEU A 276 1.54 -28.82 6.44
C LEU A 276 0.73 -28.26 5.26
N PRO A 277 -0.59 -28.05 5.36
CA PRO A 277 -1.34 -27.38 4.29
C PRO A 277 -0.82 -25.97 3.99
N ALA A 278 -0.42 -25.20 5.01
CA ALA A 278 0.09 -23.84 4.81
C ALA A 278 1.40 -23.78 4.00
N LEU A 279 2.25 -24.80 4.12
CA LEU A 279 3.56 -24.83 3.45
C LEU A 279 3.59 -25.65 2.17
N ALA A 280 2.82 -26.73 2.12
CA ALA A 280 2.82 -27.67 1.01
C ALA A 280 1.56 -27.58 0.13
N GLY A 281 0.59 -26.74 0.49
CA GLY A 281 -0.65 -26.58 -0.25
C GLY A 281 -1.58 -27.80 -0.15
N PRO A 282 -2.34 -28.13 -1.21
CA PRO A 282 -3.28 -29.25 -1.21
C PRO A 282 -2.67 -30.59 -0.78
N PRO A 283 -1.43 -30.97 -1.20
CA PRO A 283 -0.76 -32.17 -0.66
C PRO A 283 -0.62 -32.20 0.86
N GLY A 284 -0.46 -31.03 1.50
CA GLY A 284 -0.36 -30.92 2.96
C GLY A 284 -1.64 -31.32 3.70
N LEU A 285 -2.81 -31.27 3.04
CA LEU A 285 -4.07 -31.75 3.60
C LEU A 285 -4.08 -33.26 3.85
N GLY A 286 -3.17 -34.02 3.23
CA GLY A 286 -3.04 -35.45 3.46
C GLY A 286 -2.90 -35.78 4.95
N MET A 287 -2.12 -35.00 5.72
CA MET A 287 -2.02 -35.19 7.16
C MET A 287 -3.34 -34.89 7.87
N SER A 288 -4.02 -33.81 7.51
CA SER A 288 -5.33 -33.47 8.09
C SER A 288 -6.37 -34.57 7.83
N LEU A 289 -6.37 -35.18 6.64
CA LEU A 289 -7.22 -36.32 6.30
C LEU A 289 -6.87 -37.56 7.13
N VAL A 290 -5.59 -37.89 7.27
CA VAL A 290 -5.13 -39.00 8.14
C VAL A 290 -5.60 -38.79 9.58
N LEU A 291 -5.47 -37.56 10.10
CA LEU A 291 -5.93 -37.21 11.43
C LEU A 291 -7.46 -37.34 11.56
N LEU A 292 -8.23 -36.89 10.58
CA LEU A 292 -9.70 -37.01 10.57
C LEU A 292 -10.18 -38.47 10.53
N LEU A 293 -9.57 -39.29 9.68
CA LEU A 293 -10.03 -40.67 9.43
C LEU A 293 -9.60 -41.62 10.54
N VAL A 294 -8.46 -41.36 11.19
CA VAL A 294 -7.81 -42.37 12.02
C VAL A 294 -7.67 -41.98 13.49
N VAL A 295 -7.49 -40.69 13.80
CA VAL A 295 -7.28 -40.27 15.19
C VAL A 295 -8.60 -40.24 15.97
N GLY A 296 -8.70 -41.13 16.95
CA GLY A 296 -9.92 -41.34 17.75
C GLY A 296 -10.67 -42.62 17.40
N ARG A 297 -10.42 -43.20 16.21
CA ARG A 297 -10.97 -44.50 15.79
C ARG A 297 -9.95 -45.64 15.91
N ARG A 298 -8.65 -45.37 15.70
CA ARG A 298 -7.58 -46.36 15.84
C ARG A 298 -6.52 -45.92 16.86
N PRO A 299 -6.53 -46.44 18.10
CA PRO A 299 -5.61 -46.01 19.15
C PRO A 299 -4.14 -46.36 18.86
N GLN A 300 -3.89 -47.42 18.09
CA GLN A 300 -2.53 -47.83 17.68
C GLN A 300 -1.87 -46.77 16.79
N LEU A 301 -2.57 -46.26 15.77
CA LEU A 301 -2.01 -45.23 14.90
C LEU A 301 -1.83 -43.90 15.62
N ARG A 302 -2.73 -43.56 16.55
CA ARG A 302 -2.54 -42.39 17.42
C ARG A 302 -1.24 -42.51 18.22
N ARG A 303 -0.93 -43.68 18.79
CA ARG A 303 0.33 -43.90 19.51
C ARG A 303 1.54 -43.73 18.59
N LEU A 304 1.51 -44.33 17.40
CA LEU A 304 2.56 -44.20 16.39
C LEU A 304 2.81 -42.73 16.00
N LEU A 305 1.77 -41.98 15.66
CA LEU A 305 1.88 -40.58 15.25
C LEU A 305 2.29 -39.64 16.39
N THR A 306 2.06 -40.03 17.64
CA THR A 306 2.55 -39.30 18.82
C THR A 306 3.90 -39.80 19.33
N ASP A 307 4.51 -40.78 18.66
CA ASP A 307 5.88 -41.19 18.96
C ASP A 307 6.83 -40.03 18.67
N TRP A 308 7.82 -39.82 19.53
CA TRP A 308 8.73 -38.70 19.41
C TRP A 308 9.60 -38.80 18.13
N ARG A 309 9.94 -40.00 17.68
CA ARG A 309 10.73 -40.23 16.45
C ARG A 309 9.94 -39.85 15.21
N VAL A 310 8.68 -40.28 15.16
CA VAL A 310 7.77 -39.96 14.06
C VAL A 310 7.49 -38.46 14.03
N LEU A 311 7.20 -37.85 15.17
CA LEU A 311 7.01 -36.39 15.25
C LEU A 311 8.28 -35.64 14.85
N LEU A 312 9.45 -36.07 15.30
CA LEU A 312 10.71 -35.44 14.90
C LEU A 312 10.89 -35.50 13.38
N LEU A 313 10.65 -36.64 12.75
CA LEU A 313 10.71 -36.78 11.29
C LEU A 313 9.71 -35.85 10.59
N LEU A 314 8.46 -35.79 11.05
CA LEU A 314 7.45 -34.89 10.48
C LEU A 314 7.84 -33.41 10.61
N TRP A 315 8.41 -33.01 11.75
CA TRP A 315 8.88 -31.65 11.97
C TRP A 315 10.20 -31.34 11.25
N ILE A 316 11.04 -32.33 10.94
CA ILE A 316 12.18 -32.19 10.02
C ILE A 316 11.66 -31.92 8.60
N VAL A 317 10.61 -32.60 8.14
CA VAL A 317 9.96 -32.29 6.85
C VAL A 317 9.42 -30.85 6.84
N VAL A 318 8.78 -30.41 7.93
CA VAL A 318 8.36 -29.00 8.09
C VAL A 318 9.56 -28.06 8.01
N ALA A 319 10.66 -28.35 8.71
CA ALA A 319 11.87 -27.52 8.67
C ALA A 319 12.49 -27.47 7.26
N TRP A 320 12.46 -28.58 6.51
CA TRP A 320 12.87 -28.59 5.11
C TRP A 320 11.95 -27.72 4.24
N LEU A 321 10.63 -27.79 4.42
CA LEU A 321 9.66 -26.93 3.72
C LEU A 321 9.81 -25.45 4.07
N MET A 322 10.21 -25.11 5.31
CA MET A 322 10.51 -23.73 5.72
C MET A 322 11.63 -23.11 4.86
N VAL A 323 12.64 -23.91 4.53
CA VAL A 323 13.88 -23.49 3.85
C VAL A 323 13.78 -23.61 2.33
N ARG A 324 12.81 -24.36 1.81
CA ARG A 324 12.62 -24.59 0.37
C ARG A 324 12.23 -23.30 -0.36
N GLY A 325 12.94 -23.02 -1.47
CA GLY A 325 12.72 -21.89 -2.39
C GLY A 325 13.85 -20.84 -2.32
N GLU A 326 13.82 -19.83 -3.21
CA GLU A 326 14.76 -18.68 -3.18
C GLU A 326 14.47 -17.68 -2.05
N ILE A 327 13.48 -17.97 -1.21
CA ILE A 327 12.86 -17.07 -0.24
C ILE A 327 13.85 -16.60 0.82
N LEU A 328 14.78 -17.42 1.28
CA LEU A 328 15.82 -16.96 2.23
C LEU A 328 16.75 -15.92 1.58
N ASN A 329 17.07 -16.10 0.30
CA ASN A 329 17.84 -15.13 -0.46
C ASN A 329 17.01 -13.85 -0.66
N THR A 330 15.73 -13.98 -0.96
CA THR A 330 14.80 -12.84 -1.07
C THR A 330 14.60 -12.10 0.25
N ILE A 331 14.51 -12.78 1.41
CA ILE A 331 14.45 -12.12 2.74
C ILE A 331 15.69 -11.28 2.95
N VAL A 332 16.87 -11.83 2.66
CA VAL A 332 18.15 -11.11 2.83
C VAL A 332 18.23 -9.93 1.86
N VAL A 333 17.82 -10.12 0.60
CA VAL A 333 17.79 -9.05 -0.41
C VAL A 333 16.81 -7.95 -0.02
N GLN A 334 15.58 -8.29 0.38
CA GLN A 334 14.56 -7.31 0.80
C GLN A 334 15.00 -6.60 2.10
N PHE A 335 15.46 -7.34 3.11
CA PHE A 335 15.97 -6.77 4.35
C PHE A 335 17.14 -5.81 4.09
N ASN A 336 18.05 -6.15 3.17
CA ASN A 336 19.15 -5.27 2.79
C ASN A 336 18.70 -4.07 1.94
N ALA A 337 17.73 -4.24 1.05
CA ALA A 337 17.15 -3.16 0.24
C ALA A 337 16.43 -2.12 1.11
N TYR A 338 15.77 -2.55 2.20
CA TYR A 338 15.11 -1.64 3.14
C TYR A 338 16.08 -1.00 4.14
N LEU A 339 17.16 -1.68 4.53
CA LEU A 339 18.15 -1.12 5.48
C LEU A 339 19.17 -0.19 4.84
N LYS A 340 19.46 -0.36 3.54
CA LYS A 340 20.38 0.51 2.80
C LYS A 340 19.57 1.41 1.89
N HIS A 341 19.54 2.71 2.18
CA HIS A 341 19.14 3.78 1.26
C HIS A 341 20.13 3.91 0.07
N ALA A 342 20.71 2.81 -0.39
CA ALA A 342 21.73 2.81 -1.43
C ALA A 342 21.06 2.95 -2.80
N ALA A 343 21.75 3.65 -3.71
CA ALA A 343 21.37 3.80 -5.11
C ALA A 343 20.90 2.46 -5.72
N ASP A 344 19.91 2.52 -6.62
CA ASP A 344 19.40 1.35 -7.33
C ASP A 344 20.49 0.77 -8.24
N THR A 345 21.29 -0.16 -7.70
CA THR A 345 22.30 -0.90 -8.47
C THR A 345 21.59 -2.06 -9.17
N ARG A 346 21.27 -1.90 -10.46
CA ARG A 346 20.92 -3.04 -11.31
C ARG A 346 22.19 -3.56 -11.99
N GLU A 347 22.52 -4.81 -11.74
CA GLU A 347 23.62 -5.49 -12.42
C GLU A 347 23.28 -5.70 -13.91
N ALA A 348 23.86 -4.89 -14.79
CA ALA A 348 23.90 -5.15 -16.21
C ALA A 348 25.28 -5.73 -16.57
N GLY A 349 25.45 -7.04 -16.46
CA GLY A 349 26.62 -7.72 -17.03
C GLY A 349 27.98 -7.35 -16.42
N GLY A 350 28.09 -7.29 -15.09
CA GLY A 350 29.37 -7.17 -14.38
C GLY A 350 29.95 -5.76 -14.21
N ILE A 351 29.36 -4.74 -14.83
CA ILE A 351 29.66 -3.31 -14.59
C ILE A 351 28.38 -2.63 -14.08
N THR A 352 28.39 -2.12 -12.86
CA THR A 352 27.24 -1.46 -12.22
C THR A 352 27.22 0.03 -12.52
N LEU A 353 26.27 0.46 -13.36
CA LEU A 353 25.90 1.86 -13.54
C LEU A 353 25.05 2.32 -12.35
N ASN A 354 25.43 3.45 -11.74
CA ASN A 354 24.66 4.04 -10.65
C ASN A 354 23.57 4.94 -11.20
N TYR A 355 22.33 4.58 -10.89
CA TYR A 355 21.15 5.38 -11.20
C TYR A 355 20.73 6.20 -9.97
N PRO A 356 20.03 7.33 -10.17
CA PRO A 356 19.51 8.10 -9.06
C PRO A 356 18.53 7.24 -8.24
N PRO A 357 18.60 7.25 -6.90
CA PRO A 357 17.74 6.42 -6.06
C PRO A 357 16.27 6.83 -6.17
N LEU A 358 15.40 5.85 -6.40
CA LEU A 358 13.96 6.04 -6.44
C LEU A 358 13.36 6.31 -5.05
N ALA A 359 13.91 5.70 -4.00
CA ALA A 359 13.36 5.73 -2.63
C ALA A 359 13.18 7.15 -2.03
N GLN A 360 13.89 8.16 -2.55
CA GLN A 360 13.78 9.54 -2.08
C GLN A 360 12.54 10.28 -2.61
N SER A 361 12.02 9.90 -3.80
CA SER A 361 10.86 10.55 -4.42
C SER A 361 9.54 9.85 -4.07
N ILE A 362 9.58 8.59 -3.65
CA ILE A 362 8.39 7.86 -3.19
C ILE A 362 8.04 8.33 -1.78
N ILE A 363 6.96 9.12 -1.67
CA ILE A 363 6.40 9.63 -0.41
C ILE A 363 6.23 8.50 0.63
N GLU A 364 5.97 7.29 0.17
CA GLU A 364 5.62 6.13 0.99
C GLU A 364 6.81 5.40 1.65
N VAL A 365 8.07 5.73 1.28
CA VAL A 365 9.30 5.12 1.81
C VAL A 365 10.02 6.02 2.82
N GLN A 366 9.54 7.24 3.05
CA GLN A 366 10.18 8.20 3.96
C GLN A 366 10.14 7.75 5.43
N ASP A 367 11.23 8.01 6.16
CA ASP A 367 11.31 7.81 7.61
C ASP A 367 10.26 8.66 8.33
N LEU A 368 9.44 8.02 9.16
CA LEU A 368 8.42 8.71 9.95
C LEU A 368 8.89 8.82 11.41
N PRO A 369 8.83 10.02 12.03
CA PRO A 369 9.01 10.13 13.46
C PRO A 369 7.95 9.31 14.18
N LEU A 370 8.27 8.79 15.37
CA LEU A 370 7.34 7.96 16.15
C LEU A 370 5.99 8.66 16.40
N SER A 371 5.98 9.98 16.55
CA SER A 371 4.76 10.77 16.69
C SER A 371 3.85 10.68 15.46
N ALA A 372 4.42 10.71 14.25
CA ALA A 372 3.67 10.52 13.02
C ALA A 372 3.14 9.10 12.89
N VAL A 373 3.93 8.07 13.27
CA VAL A 373 3.45 6.69 13.29
C VAL A 373 2.23 6.52 14.21
N LEU A 374 2.23 7.18 15.37
CA LEU A 374 1.10 7.13 16.30
C LEU A 374 -0.16 7.80 15.74
N SER A 375 -0.05 8.89 14.97
CA SER A 375 -1.21 9.55 14.37
C SER A 375 -1.86 8.71 13.25
N TYR A 376 -1.10 7.81 12.62
CA TYR A 376 -1.64 6.85 11.65
C TYR A 376 -2.43 5.70 12.28
N PHE A 377 -2.27 5.42 13.57
CA PHE A 377 -3.13 4.45 14.26
C PHE A 377 -4.45 5.09 14.71
N HIS A 378 -4.40 6.33 15.19
CA HIS A 378 -5.54 7.13 15.62
C HIS A 378 -5.17 8.62 15.67
N PRO A 379 -6.07 9.57 15.33
CA PRO A 379 -5.79 11.01 15.36
C PRO A 379 -5.28 11.51 16.71
N TRP A 380 -5.76 10.90 17.80
CA TRP A 380 -5.26 11.13 19.16
C TRP A 380 -4.13 10.15 19.49
N MET A 381 -2.92 10.68 19.64
CA MET A 381 -1.71 9.92 19.94
C MET A 381 -1.81 9.17 21.28
N GLU A 382 -2.54 9.73 22.24
CA GLU A 382 -2.79 9.15 23.55
C GLU A 382 -3.58 7.84 23.41
N ALA A 383 -4.59 7.80 22.53
CA ALA A 383 -5.34 6.58 22.25
C ALA A 383 -4.44 5.52 21.61
N SER A 384 -3.55 5.93 20.69
CA SER A 384 -2.57 5.04 20.07
C SER A 384 -1.62 4.42 21.10
N LEU A 385 -1.05 5.24 21.99
CA LEU A 385 -0.17 4.78 23.07
C LEU A 385 -0.88 3.86 24.06
N LEU A 386 -2.09 4.24 24.50
CA LEU A 386 -2.91 3.42 25.39
C LEU A 386 -3.27 2.08 24.74
N GLY A 387 -3.56 2.05 23.44
CA GLY A 387 -3.80 0.81 22.70
C GLY A 387 -2.57 -0.09 22.63
N LEU A 388 -1.37 0.46 22.38
CA LEU A 388 -0.13 -0.33 22.40
C LEU A 388 0.16 -0.90 23.80
N LEU A 389 -0.01 -0.11 24.85
CA LEU A 389 0.14 -0.59 26.23
C LEU A 389 -0.91 -1.67 26.57
N GLY A 390 -2.16 -1.46 26.13
CA GLY A 390 -3.23 -2.41 26.28
C GLY A 390 -2.99 -3.72 25.54
N PHE A 391 -2.32 -3.67 24.37
CA PHE A 391 -1.90 -4.88 23.66
C PHE A 391 -0.92 -5.72 24.47
N CYS A 392 0.04 -5.10 25.17
CA CYS A 392 0.92 -5.82 26.09
C CYS A 392 0.12 -6.54 27.20
N VAL A 393 -0.93 -5.90 27.72
CA VAL A 393 -1.86 -6.52 28.69
C VAL A 393 -2.59 -7.72 28.07
N ILE A 394 -3.05 -7.59 26.82
CA ILE A 394 -3.70 -8.71 26.11
C ILE A 394 -2.74 -9.87 25.94
N VAL A 395 -1.51 -9.64 25.45
CA VAL A 395 -0.50 -10.71 25.27
C VAL A 395 -0.23 -11.43 26.59
N TYR A 396 -0.13 -10.70 27.69
CA TYR A 396 0.07 -11.26 29.02
C TYR A 396 -1.11 -12.13 29.48
N LEU A 397 -2.35 -11.69 29.26
CA LEU A 397 -3.56 -12.40 29.71
C LEU A 397 -4.00 -13.50 28.73
N ARG A 398 -3.73 -13.33 27.44
CA ARG A 398 -4.19 -14.12 26.31
C ARG A 398 -3.03 -14.31 25.32
N PRO A 399 -2.17 -15.33 25.52
CA PRO A 399 -0.98 -15.53 24.68
C PRO A 399 -1.28 -15.82 23.21
N GLY A 400 -2.53 -16.14 22.87
CA GLY A 400 -2.98 -16.22 21.48
C GLY A 400 -2.79 -14.92 20.69
N ALA A 401 -2.74 -13.77 21.37
CA ALA A 401 -2.44 -12.49 20.74
C ALA A 401 -1.00 -12.39 20.18
N LEU A 402 -0.10 -13.32 20.50
CA LEU A 402 1.24 -13.40 19.90
C LEU A 402 1.20 -13.59 18.38
N PHE A 403 0.11 -14.14 17.82
CA PHE A 403 -0.08 -14.21 16.37
C PHE A 403 -0.23 -12.83 15.71
N LEU A 404 -0.57 -11.78 16.48
CA LEU A 404 -0.62 -10.39 16.00
C LEU A 404 0.72 -9.67 16.15
N LEU A 405 1.74 -10.30 16.75
CA LEU A 405 3.05 -9.67 16.99
C LEU A 405 3.78 -9.25 15.71
N PRO A 406 3.73 -10.01 14.58
CA PRO A 406 4.28 -9.52 13.31
C PRO A 406 3.63 -8.23 12.85
N LEU A 407 2.31 -8.11 13.01
CA LEU A 407 1.58 -6.90 12.60
C LEU A 407 1.94 -5.72 13.49
N ALA A 408 2.08 -5.95 14.80
CA ALA A 408 2.59 -4.94 15.73
C ALA A 408 4.03 -4.51 15.37
N ALA A 409 4.90 -5.46 15.03
CA ALA A 409 6.27 -5.19 14.64
C ALA A 409 6.34 -4.39 13.35
N LEU A 410 5.60 -4.78 12.30
CA LEU A 410 5.51 -4.02 11.04
C LEU A 410 4.99 -2.61 11.28
N GLY A 411 3.94 -2.46 12.09
CA GLY A 411 3.38 -1.16 12.47
C GLY A 411 4.39 -0.24 13.16
N LEU A 412 5.24 -0.75 14.06
CA LEU A 412 6.24 0.05 14.79
C LEU A 412 7.55 0.26 14.02
N LEU A 413 7.97 -0.73 13.23
CA LEU A 413 9.16 -0.66 12.39
C LEU A 413 8.98 0.27 11.18
N SER A 414 7.76 0.69 10.88
CA SER A 414 7.43 1.75 9.91
C SER A 414 8.24 3.04 10.10
N THR A 415 8.69 3.35 11.32
CA THR A 415 9.62 4.46 11.60
C THR A 415 10.90 4.42 10.75
N LYS A 416 11.30 3.24 10.26
CA LYS A 416 12.48 3.00 9.42
C LYS A 416 12.18 2.26 8.11
N MET A 417 10.96 1.77 7.94
CA MET A 417 10.54 0.90 6.83
C MET A 417 9.49 1.57 5.92
N GLY A 418 9.20 2.86 6.14
CA GLY A 418 8.24 3.64 5.38
C GLY A 418 6.80 3.59 5.91
N GLY A 419 5.99 4.57 5.49
CA GLY A 419 4.61 4.78 5.93
C GLY A 419 3.64 3.65 5.54
N ARG A 420 3.93 2.88 4.49
CA ARG A 420 3.06 1.77 4.04
C ARG A 420 2.81 0.73 5.14
N MET A 421 3.79 0.49 6.00
CA MET A 421 3.73 -0.56 7.03
C MET A 421 2.89 -0.17 8.26
N VAL A 422 2.50 1.11 8.40
CA VAL A 422 1.82 1.57 9.61
C VAL A 422 0.42 0.95 9.74
N MET A 423 -0.28 0.67 8.64
CA MET A 423 -1.63 0.09 8.70
C MET A 423 -1.72 -1.24 9.48
N PHE A 424 -0.62 -2.02 9.54
CA PHE A 424 -0.59 -3.29 10.27
C PHE A 424 -0.73 -3.12 11.79
N GLY A 425 -0.39 -1.95 12.35
CA GLY A 425 -0.55 -1.68 13.78
C GLY A 425 -1.99 -1.33 14.20
N ALA A 426 -2.86 -0.96 13.26
CA ALA A 426 -4.25 -0.58 13.54
C ALA A 426 -5.04 -1.63 14.35
N PRO A 427 -5.12 -2.92 13.95
CA PRO A 427 -5.84 -3.94 14.73
C PRO A 427 -5.25 -4.16 16.12
N VAL A 428 -3.93 -4.00 16.27
CA VAL A 428 -3.21 -4.18 17.53
C VAL A 428 -3.62 -3.11 18.53
N VAL A 429 -3.59 -1.84 18.11
CA VAL A 429 -3.99 -0.69 18.92
C VAL A 429 -5.47 -0.76 19.27
N ALA A 430 -6.34 -1.03 18.28
CA ALA A 430 -7.78 -1.05 18.48
C ALA A 430 -8.23 -2.17 19.45
N LEU A 431 -7.68 -3.39 19.31
CA LEU A 431 -7.92 -4.47 20.27
C LEU A 431 -7.38 -4.11 21.66
N GLY A 432 -6.18 -3.49 21.69
CA GLY A 432 -5.52 -2.98 22.89
C GLY A 432 -6.32 -1.92 23.66
N LEU A 433 -7.15 -1.13 23.00
CA LEU A 433 -8.10 -0.23 23.65
C LEU A 433 -9.34 -0.97 24.16
N ALA A 434 -9.94 -1.80 23.29
CA ALA A 434 -11.24 -2.43 23.56
C ALA A 434 -11.20 -3.47 24.69
N LEU A 435 -10.26 -4.42 24.65
CA LEU A 435 -10.31 -5.58 25.55
C LEU A 435 -9.92 -5.25 27.01
N PRO A 436 -8.86 -4.47 27.29
CA PRO A 436 -8.56 -4.04 28.65
C PRO A 436 -9.67 -3.20 29.27
N LEU A 437 -10.29 -2.28 28.52
CA LEU A 437 -11.44 -1.51 28.99
C LEU A 437 -12.63 -2.42 29.30
N PHE A 438 -12.93 -3.39 28.42
CA PHE A 438 -13.96 -4.40 28.69
C PHE A 438 -13.69 -5.17 29.99
N TRP A 439 -12.47 -5.65 30.21
CA TRP A 439 -12.12 -6.38 31.43
C TRP A 439 -12.21 -5.49 32.68
N LEU A 440 -11.84 -4.21 32.57
CA LEU A 440 -11.98 -3.24 33.64
C LEU A 440 -13.44 -2.98 33.99
N LEU A 441 -14.28 -2.66 33.00
CA LEU A 441 -15.72 -2.41 33.20
C LEU A 441 -16.42 -3.64 33.75
N ARG A 442 -16.11 -4.84 33.24
CA ARG A 442 -16.67 -6.09 33.77
C ARG A 442 -16.31 -6.33 35.24
N ARG A 443 -15.16 -5.80 35.71
CA ARG A 443 -14.72 -5.89 37.10
C ARG A 443 -15.41 -4.86 38.01
N ILE A 444 -15.62 -3.64 37.52
CA ILE A 444 -16.18 -2.52 38.29
C ILE A 444 -17.71 -2.55 38.33
N LEU A 445 -18.36 -2.93 37.22
CA LEU A 445 -19.82 -2.96 37.11
C LEU A 445 -20.45 -3.94 38.12
N ALA A 446 -21.60 -3.52 38.66
CA ALA A 446 -22.43 -4.34 39.53
C ALA A 446 -22.80 -5.66 38.82
N GLN A 447 -22.98 -6.73 39.59
CA GLN A 447 -23.12 -8.09 39.04
C GLN A 447 -24.17 -8.21 37.92
N GLN A 448 -25.32 -7.55 38.09
CA GLN A 448 -26.41 -7.53 37.12
C GLN A 448 -26.05 -6.89 35.76
N PHE A 449 -25.06 -6.00 35.72
CA PHE A 449 -24.61 -5.30 34.49
C PHE A 449 -23.33 -5.87 33.90
N ARG A 450 -22.71 -6.89 34.50
CA ARG A 450 -21.46 -7.46 33.97
C ARG A 450 -21.62 -8.10 32.59
N ALA A 451 -22.82 -8.56 32.25
CA ALA A 451 -23.13 -9.14 30.94
C ALA A 451 -23.17 -8.07 29.83
N THR A 452 -23.50 -6.82 30.15
CA THR A 452 -23.56 -5.71 29.18
C THR A 452 -22.24 -4.96 29.03
N ALA A 453 -21.20 -5.33 29.80
CA ALA A 453 -19.92 -4.64 29.83
C ALA A 453 -19.31 -4.46 28.43
N GLY A 454 -19.41 -5.46 27.54
CA GLY A 454 -18.87 -5.36 26.18
C GLY A 454 -19.63 -4.34 25.31
N ILE A 455 -20.95 -4.25 25.44
CA ILE A 455 -21.77 -3.25 24.76
C ILE A 455 -21.41 -1.85 25.27
N VAL A 456 -21.30 -1.69 26.59
CA VAL A 456 -20.90 -0.43 27.22
C VAL A 456 -19.50 -0.01 26.76
N THR A 457 -18.55 -0.94 26.69
CA THR A 457 -17.21 -0.67 26.12
C THR A 457 -17.31 -0.13 24.71
N SER A 458 -18.07 -0.78 23.82
CA SER A 458 -18.18 -0.33 22.45
C SER A 458 -18.88 1.01 22.32
N ILE A 459 -19.92 1.28 23.11
CA ILE A 459 -20.58 2.60 23.15
C ILE A 459 -19.59 3.68 23.58
N ILE A 460 -18.86 3.47 24.69
CA ILE A 460 -17.89 4.44 25.21
C ILE A 460 -16.81 4.73 24.17
N LEU A 461 -16.19 3.70 23.59
CA LEU A 461 -15.12 3.89 22.62
C LEU A 461 -15.62 4.52 21.33
N THR A 462 -16.79 4.11 20.84
CA THR A 462 -17.39 4.69 19.63
C THR A 462 -17.67 6.17 19.83
N LEU A 463 -18.33 6.55 20.93
CA LEU A 463 -18.65 7.95 21.21
C LEU A 463 -17.41 8.80 21.48
N ALA A 464 -16.42 8.24 22.19
CA ALA A 464 -15.22 8.99 22.55
C ALA A 464 -14.24 9.14 21.39
N LEU A 465 -14.10 8.12 20.53
CA LEU A 465 -12.98 8.03 19.58
C LEU A 465 -13.39 8.16 18.12
N ILE A 466 -14.69 8.07 17.76
CA ILE A 466 -15.10 8.19 16.35
C ILE A 466 -15.26 9.65 15.91
N ALA A 467 -15.56 10.57 16.83
CA ALA A 467 -15.73 12.00 16.55
C ALA A 467 -14.66 12.62 15.61
N PRO A 468 -13.34 12.44 15.82
CA PRO A 468 -12.34 13.04 14.92
C PRO A 468 -12.40 12.50 13.48
N PHE A 469 -12.98 11.32 13.25
CA PHE A 469 -13.07 10.73 11.91
C PHE A 469 -14.17 11.33 11.05
N THR A 470 -15.18 11.99 11.63
CA THR A 470 -16.25 12.60 10.83
C THR A 470 -15.74 13.74 9.97
N ASP A 471 -14.74 14.45 10.47
CA ASP A 471 -14.10 15.56 9.76
C ASP A 471 -12.90 15.06 8.93
N LEU A 472 -12.14 14.09 9.49
CA LEU A 472 -10.95 13.55 8.83
C LEU A 472 -11.26 12.78 7.54
N ILE A 473 -12.32 11.95 7.49
CA ILE A 473 -12.62 11.14 6.31
C ILE A 473 -12.85 12.02 5.06
N PRO A 474 -13.71 13.06 5.10
CA PRO A 474 -13.86 13.99 3.99
C PRO A 474 -12.58 14.75 3.62
N GLU A 475 -11.74 15.10 4.60
CA GLU A 475 -10.47 15.81 4.36
C GLU A 475 -9.39 14.93 3.73
N MET A 476 -9.39 13.63 4.05
CA MET A 476 -8.46 12.67 3.48
C MET A 476 -8.79 12.28 2.03
N SER A 477 -10.02 12.51 1.57
CA SER A 477 -10.44 12.24 0.19
C SER A 477 -9.64 13.07 -0.81
N GLN A 478 -8.71 12.43 -1.53
CA GLN A 478 -7.82 13.11 -2.50
C GLN A 478 -8.39 13.21 -3.93
N GLY A 479 -9.55 12.61 -4.20
CA GLY A 479 -10.10 12.50 -5.55
C GLY A 479 -9.29 11.54 -6.44
N PRO A 480 -9.49 11.56 -7.76
CA PRO A 480 -8.81 10.68 -8.69
C PRO A 480 -7.35 11.11 -8.92
N MET A 481 -6.51 10.12 -9.21
CA MET A 481 -5.07 10.31 -9.42
C MET A 481 -4.73 10.83 -10.83
N ILE A 482 -5.67 10.73 -11.77
CA ILE A 482 -5.54 11.25 -13.14
C ILE A 482 -6.68 12.22 -13.41
N ASN A 483 -6.37 13.36 -14.02
CA ASN A 483 -7.37 14.32 -14.45
C ASN A 483 -8.18 13.78 -15.62
N ARG A 484 -9.48 14.10 -15.65
CA ARG A 484 -10.40 13.75 -16.74
C ARG A 484 -9.85 14.03 -18.13
N ARG A 485 -9.20 15.18 -18.35
CA ARG A 485 -8.67 15.59 -19.66
C ARG A 485 -7.44 14.79 -20.07
N HIS A 486 -6.63 14.37 -19.09
CA HIS A 486 -5.52 13.45 -19.35
C HIS A 486 -6.06 12.05 -19.69
N ALA A 487 -7.00 11.52 -18.90
CA ALA A 487 -7.64 10.23 -19.17
C ALA A 487 -8.35 10.20 -20.55
N ASP A 488 -9.03 11.28 -20.93
CA ASP A 488 -9.63 11.44 -22.26
C ASP A 488 -8.57 11.39 -23.37
N ALA A 489 -7.41 12.06 -23.18
CA ALA A 489 -6.32 12.01 -24.15
C ALA A 489 -5.80 10.57 -24.36
N LEU A 490 -5.60 9.81 -23.29
CA LEU A 490 -5.19 8.39 -23.37
C LEU A 490 -6.30 7.54 -24.03
N THR A 491 -7.56 7.80 -23.72
CA THR A 491 -8.70 7.08 -24.36
C THR A 491 -8.74 7.34 -25.87
N ARG A 492 -8.49 8.58 -26.31
CA ARG A 492 -8.42 8.93 -27.74
C ARG A 492 -7.21 8.30 -28.43
N LEU A 493 -6.09 8.21 -27.72
CA LEU A 493 -4.85 7.59 -28.18
C LEU A 493 -5.09 6.16 -28.69
N ARG A 494 -5.93 5.38 -28.00
CA ARG A 494 -6.32 4.01 -28.40
C ARG A 494 -6.85 3.91 -29.83
N SER A 495 -7.56 4.93 -30.30
CA SER A 495 -8.15 4.95 -31.65
C SER A 495 -7.22 5.57 -32.70
N MET A 496 -6.27 6.40 -32.27
CA MET A 496 -5.39 7.19 -33.15
C MET A 496 -4.04 6.53 -33.39
N THR A 497 -3.68 5.52 -32.60
CA THR A 497 -2.39 4.83 -32.65
C THR A 497 -2.55 3.35 -33.02
N PRO A 498 -1.60 2.73 -33.73
CA PRO A 498 -1.58 1.29 -33.95
C PRO A 498 -1.42 0.49 -32.65
N GLU A 499 -1.82 -0.78 -32.65
CA GLU A 499 -1.75 -1.66 -31.48
C GLU A 499 -0.31 -1.91 -30.98
N ASP A 500 0.68 -1.88 -31.88
CA ASP A 500 2.10 -2.06 -31.58
C ASP A 500 2.83 -0.74 -31.22
N ALA A 501 2.08 0.36 -31.06
CA ALA A 501 2.63 1.64 -30.67
C ALA A 501 3.23 1.60 -29.26
N MET A 502 4.36 2.28 -29.09
CA MET A 502 5.00 2.49 -27.79
C MET A 502 4.76 3.92 -27.32
N ILE A 503 4.26 4.06 -26.09
CA ILE A 503 3.87 5.34 -25.52
C ILE A 503 4.89 5.79 -24.48
N TRP A 504 5.38 7.00 -24.68
CA TRP A 504 6.30 7.70 -23.79
C TRP A 504 5.51 8.69 -22.96
N LEU A 505 5.52 8.46 -21.66
CA LEU A 505 4.92 9.29 -20.64
C LEU A 505 5.61 9.00 -19.31
N TRP A 506 5.33 9.82 -18.30
CA TRP A 506 5.89 9.60 -16.97
C TRP A 506 5.26 8.37 -16.29
N TRP A 507 6.08 7.58 -15.59
CA TRP A 507 5.73 6.22 -15.14
C TRP A 507 4.48 6.15 -14.26
N ASP A 508 4.17 7.20 -13.49
CA ASP A 508 2.93 7.34 -12.70
C ASP A 508 1.68 6.99 -13.53
N TRP A 509 1.63 7.42 -14.79
CA TRP A 509 0.47 7.20 -15.67
C TRP A 509 0.59 5.98 -16.58
N GLY A 510 1.65 5.15 -16.45
CA GLY A 510 1.85 3.95 -17.27
C GLY A 510 0.69 2.95 -17.17
N TYR A 511 0.18 2.71 -15.96
CA TYR A 511 -0.99 1.85 -15.78
C TYR A 511 -2.28 2.44 -16.30
N ALA A 512 -2.45 3.77 -16.19
CA ALA A 512 -3.60 4.44 -16.79
C ALA A 512 -3.57 4.33 -18.33
N GLU A 513 -2.38 4.40 -18.95
CA GLU A 513 -2.21 4.15 -20.39
C GLU A 513 -2.58 2.72 -20.78
N HIS A 514 -2.17 1.72 -20.00
CA HIS A 514 -2.54 0.33 -20.26
C HIS A 514 -4.07 0.12 -20.26
N HIS A 515 -4.78 0.83 -19.39
CA HIS A 515 -6.25 0.77 -19.31
C HIS A 515 -6.94 1.62 -20.39
N PHE A 516 -6.69 2.93 -20.43
CA PHE A 516 -7.39 3.85 -21.34
C PHE A 516 -6.89 3.75 -22.79
N GLY A 517 -5.58 3.79 -22.98
CA GLY A 517 -4.94 3.76 -24.29
C GLY A 517 -4.80 2.35 -24.87
N GLY A 518 -4.70 1.33 -24.00
CA GLY A 518 -4.54 -0.05 -24.43
C GLY A 518 -3.28 -0.27 -25.26
N ARG A 519 -2.21 0.48 -24.97
CA ARG A 519 -0.88 0.37 -25.58
C ARG A 519 0.17 0.13 -24.51
N GLN A 520 1.35 -0.31 -24.93
CA GLN A 520 2.48 -0.47 -24.02
C GLN A 520 3.08 0.91 -23.72
N ALA A 521 3.34 1.16 -22.44
CA ALA A 521 4.10 2.32 -21.99
C ALA A 521 5.58 1.95 -21.78
N ILE A 522 6.48 2.91 -21.99
CA ILE A 522 7.94 2.70 -21.79
C ILE A 522 8.30 2.45 -20.31
N ALA A 523 7.46 2.94 -19.40
CA ALA A 523 7.61 2.84 -17.96
C ALA A 523 6.23 2.85 -17.29
N ASP A 524 6.12 2.15 -16.17
CA ASP A 524 4.89 2.00 -15.37
C ASP A 524 5.23 1.82 -13.88
N GLY A 525 4.21 1.67 -13.03
CA GLY A 525 4.37 1.47 -11.58
C GLY A 525 5.10 0.18 -11.16
N ALA A 526 5.48 -0.72 -12.08
CA ALA A 526 6.38 -1.84 -11.82
C ALA A 526 7.78 -1.64 -12.46
N GLN A 527 7.85 -0.84 -13.53
CA GLN A 527 9.05 -0.51 -14.28
C GLN A 527 9.41 0.98 -14.13
N HIS A 528 9.74 1.40 -12.91
CA HIS A 528 9.98 2.81 -12.56
C HIS A 528 11.32 3.02 -11.83
N ALA A 529 12.30 2.13 -12.04
CA ALA A 529 13.64 2.24 -11.45
C ALA A 529 14.73 2.09 -12.51
N GLY A 530 15.89 2.68 -12.25
CA GLY A 530 17.06 2.62 -13.14
C GLY A 530 16.76 3.18 -14.53
N PRO A 531 17.06 2.45 -15.62
CA PRO A 531 16.84 2.93 -16.99
C PRO A 531 15.39 3.34 -17.28
N SER A 532 14.40 2.60 -16.77
CA SER A 532 12.98 2.90 -17.01
C SER A 532 12.52 4.19 -16.33
N LEU A 533 13.23 4.66 -15.30
CA LEU A 533 13.01 5.97 -14.70
C LEU A 533 13.76 7.06 -15.46
N TYR A 534 15.05 6.83 -15.72
CA TYR A 534 15.95 7.83 -16.31
C TYR A 534 15.55 8.24 -17.73
N LEU A 535 15.21 7.28 -18.60
CA LEU A 535 14.93 7.56 -20.01
C LEU A 535 13.73 8.51 -20.22
N PRO A 536 12.52 8.23 -19.70
CA PRO A 536 11.41 9.16 -19.83
C PRO A 536 11.70 10.49 -19.12
N ALA A 537 12.44 10.48 -17.99
CA ALA A 537 12.85 11.71 -17.32
C ALA A 537 13.73 12.59 -18.23
N ALA A 538 14.76 12.00 -18.86
CA ALA A 538 15.68 12.70 -19.75
C ALA A 538 14.99 13.27 -21.00
N VAL A 539 14.00 12.53 -21.54
CA VAL A 539 13.15 12.99 -22.64
C VAL A 539 12.29 14.19 -22.23
N LEU A 540 11.63 14.13 -21.08
CA LEU A 540 10.70 15.17 -20.63
C LEU A 540 11.40 16.43 -20.11
N ALA A 541 12.56 16.26 -19.46
CA ALA A 541 13.29 17.34 -18.80
C ALA A 541 14.20 18.17 -19.73
N THR A 542 14.59 17.62 -20.89
CA THR A 542 15.52 18.30 -21.79
C THR A 542 14.89 19.51 -22.47
N ASP A 543 15.68 20.55 -22.73
CA ASP A 543 15.34 21.70 -23.59
C ASP A 543 15.69 21.45 -25.07
N ASN A 544 16.27 20.28 -25.40
CA ASN A 544 16.71 19.92 -26.73
C ASN A 544 15.74 18.90 -27.37
N PRO A 545 14.78 19.34 -28.21
CA PRO A 545 13.78 18.45 -28.81
C PRO A 545 14.40 17.39 -29.74
N ARG A 546 15.54 17.71 -30.36
CA ARG A 546 16.28 16.76 -31.18
C ARG A 546 16.82 15.61 -30.33
N PHE A 547 17.42 15.92 -29.19
CA PHE A 547 17.96 14.92 -28.27
C PHE A 547 16.86 13.98 -27.75
N ALA A 548 15.72 14.53 -27.33
CA ALA A 548 14.57 13.74 -26.89
C ALA A 548 14.12 12.75 -27.99
N ARG A 549 13.96 13.23 -29.22
CA ARG A 549 13.62 12.38 -30.37
C ARG A 549 14.68 11.30 -30.64
N GLN A 550 15.96 11.65 -30.57
CA GLN A 550 17.06 10.68 -30.75
C GLN A 550 17.04 9.60 -29.68
N LEU A 551 16.82 9.97 -28.41
CA LEU A 551 16.77 9.04 -27.29
C LEU A 551 15.59 8.07 -27.40
N ILE A 552 14.40 8.58 -27.76
CA ILE A 552 13.22 7.75 -28.02
C ILE A 552 13.51 6.74 -29.14
N LYS A 553 14.02 7.21 -30.28
CA LYS A 553 14.26 6.37 -31.46
C LYS A 553 15.40 5.38 -31.24
N TYR A 554 16.45 5.75 -30.50
CA TYR A 554 17.52 4.85 -30.11
C TYR A 554 17.01 3.73 -29.18
N THR A 555 16.17 4.09 -28.21
CA THR A 555 15.52 3.10 -27.32
C THR A 555 14.64 2.14 -28.13
N ALA A 556 13.96 2.65 -29.16
CA ALA A 556 13.19 1.83 -30.08
C ALA A 556 14.05 0.88 -30.94
N GLU A 557 15.30 1.25 -31.30
CA GLU A 557 16.24 0.32 -31.94
C GLU A 557 16.66 -0.82 -31.01
N LYS A 558 16.62 -0.58 -29.69
CA LYS A 558 16.83 -1.57 -28.62
C LYS A 558 15.53 -2.29 -28.22
N ASP A 559 14.61 -2.44 -29.18
CA ASP A 559 13.33 -3.14 -29.02
C ASP A 559 12.45 -2.56 -27.89
N ASN A 560 12.60 -1.26 -27.60
CA ASN A 560 11.95 -0.55 -26.50
C ASN A 560 12.24 -1.13 -25.11
N VAL A 561 13.37 -1.82 -24.93
CA VAL A 561 13.79 -2.36 -23.62
C VAL A 561 14.71 -1.33 -22.94
N PRO A 562 14.26 -0.64 -21.85
CA PRO A 562 15.06 0.42 -21.22
C PRO A 562 16.45 -0.03 -20.78
N SER A 563 16.56 -1.24 -20.23
CA SER A 563 17.84 -1.80 -19.75
C SER A 563 18.83 -2.08 -20.88
N ALA A 564 18.37 -2.28 -22.12
CA ALA A 564 19.23 -2.54 -23.27
C ALA A 564 19.92 -1.27 -23.81
N VAL A 565 19.45 -0.08 -23.42
CA VAL A 565 20.03 1.21 -23.86
C VAL A 565 21.46 1.38 -23.35
N PHE A 566 21.70 1.02 -22.09
CA PHE A 566 22.99 1.19 -21.41
C PHE A 566 23.71 -0.14 -21.12
N ALA A 567 23.25 -1.25 -21.71
CA ALA A 567 23.81 -2.57 -21.46
C ALA A 567 25.30 -2.64 -21.82
N GLY A 568 26.14 -2.98 -20.84
CA GLY A 568 27.59 -3.12 -21.02
C GLY A 568 28.37 -1.81 -21.08
N LEU A 569 27.73 -0.67 -20.79
CA LEU A 569 28.41 0.63 -20.71
C LEU A 569 28.89 0.93 -19.29
N ASP A 570 30.05 1.55 -19.17
CA ASP A 570 30.45 2.23 -17.94
C ASP A 570 29.90 3.66 -17.89
N ALA A 571 30.14 4.38 -16.79
CA ALA A 571 29.65 5.74 -16.59
C ALA A 571 30.10 6.72 -17.70
N SER A 572 31.37 6.65 -18.12
CA SER A 572 31.91 7.54 -19.15
C SER A 572 31.36 7.22 -20.54
N ALA A 573 31.19 5.94 -20.86
CA ALA A 573 30.59 5.51 -22.12
C ALA A 573 29.09 5.83 -22.18
N ALA A 574 28.38 5.76 -21.04
CA ALA A 574 26.99 6.18 -20.95
C ALA A 574 26.83 7.68 -21.21
N GLU A 575 27.64 8.54 -20.58
CA GLU A 575 27.65 9.99 -20.86
C GLU A 575 28.01 10.28 -22.32
N ALA A 576 29.04 9.63 -22.87
CA ALA A 576 29.43 9.80 -24.26
C ALA A 576 28.31 9.40 -25.24
N LEU A 577 27.50 8.38 -24.91
CA LEU A 577 26.30 8.04 -25.67
C LEU A 577 25.28 9.19 -25.61
N MET A 578 24.98 9.72 -24.43
CA MET A 578 24.03 10.83 -24.27
C MET A 578 24.48 12.09 -25.02
N ASP A 579 25.76 12.44 -24.94
CA ASP A 579 26.36 13.57 -25.68
C ASP A 579 26.28 13.37 -27.19
N ARG A 580 26.56 12.15 -27.66
CA ARG A 580 26.41 11.79 -29.08
C ARG A 580 24.97 11.96 -29.54
N LEU A 581 23.98 11.52 -28.76
CA LEU A 581 22.56 11.69 -29.10
C LEU A 581 22.13 13.16 -29.09
N ARG A 582 22.77 13.99 -28.26
CA ARG A 582 22.51 15.43 -28.16
C ARG A 582 23.12 16.23 -29.31
N SER A 583 24.25 15.78 -29.84
CA SER A 583 25.00 16.50 -30.88
C SER A 583 24.18 16.70 -32.16
N PRO A 584 24.22 17.90 -32.77
CA PRO A 584 23.63 18.15 -34.10
C PRO A 584 24.30 17.32 -35.19
N ASP A 585 25.56 16.93 -35.02
CA ASP A 585 26.37 16.23 -36.04
C ASP A 585 25.96 14.76 -36.21
N THR A 586 25.28 14.18 -35.21
CA THR A 586 24.83 12.79 -35.27
C THR A 586 23.63 12.65 -36.22
N PRO A 587 23.64 11.74 -37.22
CA PRO A 587 22.47 11.52 -38.07
C PRO A 587 21.21 11.13 -37.29
N LEU A 588 20.03 11.50 -37.81
CA LEU A 588 18.76 11.12 -37.21
C LEU A 588 18.53 9.60 -37.30
N ILE A 589 18.31 8.98 -36.14
CA ILE A 589 18.10 7.54 -35.97
C ILE A 589 16.69 7.15 -36.43
N LYS A 590 16.49 6.20 -37.34
CA LYS A 590 15.13 5.89 -37.81
C LYS A 590 14.25 5.25 -36.71
N GLY A 591 14.81 4.40 -35.86
CA GLY A 591 14.07 3.66 -34.84
C GLY A 591 13.16 2.56 -35.41
N LYS A 592 12.72 1.64 -34.56
CA LYS A 592 11.70 0.63 -34.89
C LYS A 592 10.32 1.04 -34.36
N GLY A 593 9.26 0.65 -35.05
CA GLY A 593 7.88 0.90 -34.61
C GLY A 593 7.48 2.38 -34.56
N ARG A 594 6.21 2.64 -34.24
CA ARG A 594 5.68 4.00 -34.05
C ARG A 594 5.73 4.37 -32.57
N GLN A 595 6.26 5.56 -32.32
CA GLN A 595 6.54 6.07 -30.99
C GLN A 595 5.72 7.33 -30.78
N PHE A 596 5.07 7.44 -29.62
CA PHE A 596 4.25 8.59 -29.27
C PHE A 596 4.68 9.14 -27.93
N LEU A 597 4.65 10.46 -27.78
CA LEU A 597 4.96 11.17 -26.55
C LEU A 597 3.70 11.89 -26.06
N VAL A 598 3.32 11.63 -24.81
CA VAL A 598 2.23 12.33 -24.13
C VAL A 598 2.86 13.34 -23.17
N VAL A 599 2.37 14.59 -23.25
CA VAL A 599 2.69 15.63 -22.27
C VAL A 599 1.38 16.14 -21.68
N SER A 600 1.34 16.38 -20.37
CA SER A 600 0.14 16.86 -19.68
C SER A 600 0.46 17.88 -18.60
N TYR A 601 -0.55 18.66 -18.22
CA TYR A 601 -0.45 19.62 -17.13
C TYR A 601 -0.09 18.94 -15.80
N GLU A 602 -0.52 17.70 -15.57
CA GLU A 602 -0.21 16.99 -14.32
C GLU A 602 1.29 16.64 -14.20
N MET A 603 1.96 16.36 -15.31
CA MET A 603 3.42 16.14 -15.33
C MET A 603 4.18 17.37 -14.83
N LEU A 604 3.65 18.57 -15.05
CA LEU A 604 4.25 19.82 -14.57
C LEU A 604 4.33 19.87 -13.03
N ARG A 605 3.39 19.23 -12.32
CA ARG A 605 3.44 19.12 -10.84
C ARG A 605 4.60 18.28 -10.34
N LEU A 606 5.10 17.37 -11.18
CA LEU A 606 6.23 16.49 -10.89
C LEU A 606 7.54 17.03 -11.50
N GLY A 607 7.53 18.25 -12.04
CA GLY A 607 8.64 18.78 -12.81
C GLY A 607 9.97 18.82 -12.05
N PHE A 608 9.94 19.05 -10.73
CA PHE A 608 11.13 18.93 -9.88
C PHE A 608 11.78 17.54 -9.99
N TRP A 609 11.00 16.47 -9.80
CA TRP A 609 11.52 15.10 -9.82
C TRP A 609 11.88 14.64 -11.24
N ILE A 610 11.04 14.95 -12.22
CA ILE A 610 11.31 14.63 -13.63
C ILE A 610 12.62 15.30 -14.08
N SER A 611 12.84 16.57 -13.73
CA SER A 611 14.10 17.26 -14.05
C SER A 611 15.30 16.77 -13.25
N HIS A 612 15.11 16.41 -11.97
CA HIS A 612 16.16 15.79 -11.16
C HIS A 612 16.66 14.50 -11.82
N TYR A 613 15.74 13.57 -12.13
CA TYR A 613 16.12 12.30 -12.74
C TYR A 613 16.65 12.46 -14.17
N GLY A 614 16.05 13.35 -14.97
CA GLY A 614 16.43 13.55 -16.37
C GLY A 614 17.75 14.30 -16.55
N SER A 615 18.25 14.97 -15.51
CA SER A 615 19.54 15.67 -15.51
C SER A 615 20.67 14.87 -14.86
N TRP A 616 20.43 13.61 -14.51
CA TRP A 616 21.45 12.75 -13.92
C TRP A 616 22.65 12.58 -14.85
N ASN A 617 23.83 12.89 -14.33
CA ASN A 617 25.11 12.65 -14.98
C ASN A 617 25.76 11.40 -14.37
N PHE A 618 25.96 10.38 -15.19
CA PHE A 618 26.53 9.09 -14.77
C PHE A 618 28.00 9.21 -14.36
N ALA A 619 28.78 10.12 -14.94
CA ALA A 619 30.20 10.31 -14.62
C ALA A 619 30.42 10.97 -13.26
N SER A 620 29.64 11.99 -12.91
CA SER A 620 29.73 12.68 -11.62
C SER A 620 28.80 12.10 -10.56
N SER A 621 27.79 11.29 -10.94
CA SER A 621 26.72 10.82 -10.06
C SER A 621 25.96 11.97 -9.37
N THR A 622 25.70 13.04 -10.12
CA THR A 622 24.98 14.23 -9.65
C THR A 622 23.81 14.55 -10.58
N ALA A 623 22.77 15.16 -10.02
CA ALA A 623 21.61 15.68 -10.74
C ALA A 623 21.30 17.11 -10.33
N GLU A 624 20.64 17.85 -11.22
CA GLU A 624 20.21 19.22 -11.00
C GLU A 624 18.69 19.36 -11.23
N ALA A 625 17.93 19.49 -10.15
CA ALA A 625 16.50 19.73 -10.23
C ALA A 625 16.19 21.19 -10.58
N GLY A 626 15.16 21.41 -11.40
CA GLY A 626 14.57 22.74 -11.57
C GLY A 626 13.66 23.10 -10.39
N ALA A 627 13.55 24.39 -10.10
CA ALA A 627 12.74 24.88 -8.98
C ALA A 627 11.25 24.91 -9.33
N LEU A 628 10.43 24.27 -8.50
CA LEU A 628 8.98 24.21 -8.60
C LEU A 628 8.33 24.60 -7.27
N SER A 629 7.28 25.39 -7.33
CA SER A 629 6.40 25.66 -6.20
C SER A 629 4.94 25.52 -6.62
N ILE A 630 4.19 24.70 -5.87
CA ILE A 630 2.73 24.64 -5.95
C ILE A 630 2.20 25.72 -5.00
N VAL A 631 1.43 26.68 -5.52
CA VAL A 631 1.00 27.85 -4.76
C VAL A 631 -0.43 27.67 -4.27
N PRO A 632 -0.66 27.38 -2.98
CA PRO A 632 -2.02 27.20 -2.45
C PRO A 632 -2.76 28.53 -2.30
N GLN A 633 -2.04 29.64 -2.13
CA GLN A 633 -2.64 30.95 -1.90
C GLN A 633 -3.33 31.49 -3.16
N ALA A 634 -4.41 32.25 -2.98
CA ALA A 634 -5.04 32.94 -4.07
C ALA A 634 -4.12 34.01 -4.67
N LEU A 635 -4.07 34.03 -6.00
CA LEU A 635 -3.25 34.94 -6.79
C LEU A 635 -4.15 35.67 -7.79
N ALA A 636 -3.96 36.98 -7.90
CA ALA A 636 -4.48 37.78 -8.98
C ALA A 636 -3.36 38.01 -10.01
N TYR A 637 -3.71 38.07 -11.30
CA TYR A 637 -2.76 38.37 -12.36
C TYR A 637 -3.34 39.37 -13.35
N GLN A 638 -2.46 40.16 -13.96
CA GLN A 638 -2.78 41.10 -15.03
C GLN A 638 -1.93 40.76 -16.24
N LEU A 639 -2.57 40.27 -17.31
CA LEU A 639 -1.87 39.83 -18.51
C LEU A 639 -1.23 40.98 -19.29
N ASP A 640 -1.81 42.18 -19.27
CA ASP A 640 -1.30 43.32 -20.03
C ASP A 640 -0.04 43.92 -19.40
N SER A 641 -0.01 44.06 -18.07
CA SER A 641 1.15 44.56 -17.33
C SER A 641 2.18 43.47 -17.00
N GLY A 642 1.76 42.20 -17.04
CA GLY A 642 2.57 41.06 -16.64
C GLY A 642 2.91 41.08 -15.16
N LEU A 643 1.93 41.41 -14.32
CA LEU A 643 2.07 41.44 -12.87
C LEU A 643 1.21 40.35 -12.23
N VAL A 644 1.76 39.67 -11.22
CA VAL A 644 1.06 38.70 -10.38
C VAL A 644 1.11 39.18 -8.94
N GLN A 645 -0.02 39.20 -8.26
CA GLN A 645 -0.17 39.70 -6.90
C GLN A 645 -0.78 38.64 -6.01
N LEU A 646 -0.20 38.46 -4.82
CA LEU A 646 -0.78 37.63 -3.78
C LEU A 646 -1.99 38.34 -3.17
N GLU A 647 -3.12 37.65 -3.05
CA GLU A 647 -4.31 38.23 -2.45
C GLU A 647 -4.02 38.66 -1.00
N GLY A 648 -4.26 39.94 -0.68
CA GLY A 648 -3.94 40.54 0.62
C GLY A 648 -2.50 41.10 0.76
N SER A 649 -1.62 40.94 -0.23
CA SER A 649 -0.31 41.60 -0.26
C SER A 649 -0.32 42.88 -1.08
N VAL A 650 0.48 43.88 -0.69
CA VAL A 650 0.70 45.12 -1.47
C VAL A 650 1.79 44.92 -2.55
N THR A 651 2.57 43.84 -2.46
CA THR A 651 3.67 43.58 -3.40
C THR A 651 3.22 42.73 -4.60
N SER A 652 3.51 43.24 -5.79
CA SER A 652 3.35 42.53 -7.06
C SER A 652 4.69 41.96 -7.54
N ILE A 653 4.62 40.78 -8.15
CA ILE A 653 5.73 40.09 -8.78
C ILE A 653 5.60 40.31 -10.29
N ALA A 654 6.69 40.69 -10.94
CA ALA A 654 6.78 40.77 -12.40
C ALA A 654 7.47 39.48 -12.92
N PRO A 655 6.72 38.39 -13.20
CA PRO A 655 7.30 37.15 -13.72
C PRO A 655 7.83 37.28 -15.14
N ALA A 656 8.62 36.30 -15.55
CA ALA A 656 9.09 36.15 -16.93
C ALA A 656 7.95 35.74 -17.88
N SER A 657 7.03 34.87 -17.42
CA SER A 657 5.85 34.48 -18.18
C SER A 657 4.62 34.21 -17.30
N ILE A 658 3.43 34.34 -17.91
CA ILE A 658 2.14 33.95 -17.35
C ILE A 658 1.44 33.06 -18.38
N ASN A 659 1.07 31.84 -17.97
CA ASN A 659 0.42 30.84 -18.79
C ASN A 659 -0.91 30.45 -18.13
N VAL A 660 -2.02 30.62 -18.84
CA VAL A 660 -3.37 30.40 -18.30
C VAL A 660 -4.08 29.33 -19.14
N PHE A 661 -4.39 28.21 -18.49
CA PHE A 661 -5.09 27.07 -19.06
C PHE A 661 -6.58 27.19 -18.77
N GLU A 662 -7.37 27.24 -19.83
CA GLU A 662 -8.83 27.28 -19.82
C GLU A 662 -9.38 26.14 -20.67
N GLU A 663 -10.65 25.78 -20.46
CA GLU A 663 -11.28 24.72 -21.24
C GLU A 663 -11.39 25.08 -22.73
N THR A 664 -11.49 26.36 -23.05
CA THR A 664 -11.62 26.89 -24.41
C THR A 664 -10.28 27.16 -25.09
N GLY A 665 -9.16 27.13 -24.36
CA GLY A 665 -7.86 27.48 -24.94
C GLY A 665 -6.76 27.74 -23.92
N LEU A 666 -5.56 27.97 -24.45
CA LEU A 666 -4.37 28.32 -23.71
C LEU A 666 -3.99 29.78 -24.02
N THR A 667 -3.80 30.58 -22.98
CA THR A 667 -3.23 31.94 -23.12
C THR A 667 -1.81 31.94 -22.57
N CYS A 668 -0.84 32.24 -23.43
CA CYS A 668 0.58 32.35 -23.06
C CYS A 668 1.08 33.77 -23.28
N ARG A 669 1.65 34.37 -22.24
CA ARG A 669 2.40 35.62 -22.32
C ARG A 669 3.82 35.40 -21.84
N ASN A 670 4.78 35.53 -22.74
CA ASN A 670 6.20 35.47 -22.41
C ASN A 670 6.77 36.87 -22.56
N TYR A 671 6.68 37.66 -21.49
CA TYR A 671 7.08 39.06 -21.49
C TYR A 671 8.55 39.26 -21.83
N VAL A 672 9.40 38.25 -21.53
CA VAL A 672 10.79 38.28 -21.92
C VAL A 672 10.90 38.14 -23.43
N GLN A 673 10.38 37.05 -24.00
CA GLN A 673 10.46 36.80 -25.43
C GLN A 673 9.79 37.93 -26.25
N GLU A 674 8.60 38.37 -25.85
CA GLU A 674 7.87 39.48 -26.48
C GLU A 674 8.71 40.76 -26.53
N TRP A 675 9.37 41.12 -25.43
CA TRP A 675 10.25 42.30 -25.40
C TRP A 675 11.46 42.15 -26.33
N PHE A 676 12.12 40.99 -26.34
CA PHE A 676 13.27 40.73 -27.22
C PHE A 676 12.88 40.71 -28.70
N ASP A 677 11.69 40.21 -29.03
CA ASP A 677 11.17 40.19 -30.39
C ASP A 677 10.82 41.59 -30.92
N GLU A 678 10.31 42.47 -30.04
CA GLU A 678 10.04 43.88 -30.34
C GLU A 678 11.33 44.72 -30.39
N HIS A 679 12.35 44.36 -29.61
CA HIS A 679 13.59 45.14 -29.44
C HIS A 679 14.83 44.41 -29.99
N ARG A 680 14.76 43.90 -31.21
CA ARG A 680 15.85 43.11 -31.84
C ARG A 680 17.19 43.84 -31.95
N SER A 681 17.18 45.18 -31.97
CA SER A 681 18.38 46.02 -32.03
C SER A 681 18.85 46.53 -30.67
N ALA A 682 18.24 46.10 -29.55
CA ALA A 682 18.63 46.54 -28.22
C ALA A 682 20.07 46.16 -27.88
N THR A 683 20.77 47.09 -27.23
CA THR A 683 22.12 46.89 -26.70
C THR A 683 22.11 45.91 -25.52
N ARG A 684 23.26 45.32 -25.19
CA ARG A 684 23.39 44.39 -24.04
C ARG A 684 22.99 45.05 -22.71
N GLU A 685 23.25 46.35 -22.55
CA GLU A 685 22.88 47.10 -21.35
C GLU A 685 21.36 47.25 -21.22
N GLU A 686 20.66 47.56 -22.32
CA GLU A 686 19.19 47.64 -22.35
C GLU A 686 18.55 46.28 -22.09
N GLN A 687 19.11 45.22 -22.68
CA GLN A 687 18.67 43.84 -22.43
C GLN A 687 18.80 43.48 -20.95
N GLN A 688 19.94 43.77 -20.33
CA GLN A 688 20.17 43.47 -18.92
C GLN A 688 19.28 44.33 -18.01
N ALA A 689 19.10 45.61 -18.34
CA ALA A 689 18.22 46.51 -17.60
C ALA A 689 16.78 45.98 -17.59
N PHE A 690 16.26 45.53 -18.74
CA PHE A 690 14.94 44.92 -18.83
C PHE A 690 14.86 43.61 -18.05
N LEU A 691 15.83 42.69 -18.22
CA LEU A 691 15.86 41.42 -17.49
C LEU A 691 15.86 41.63 -15.97
N ASN A 692 16.52 42.68 -15.47
CA ASN A 692 16.52 43.02 -14.04
C ASN A 692 15.14 43.48 -13.52
N THR A 693 14.25 43.94 -14.38
CA THR A 693 12.86 44.29 -14.00
C THR A 693 11.98 43.07 -13.81
N ARG A 694 12.38 41.91 -14.33
CA ARG A 694 11.61 40.66 -14.30
C ARG A 694 12.25 39.66 -13.34
N ARG A 695 11.42 38.82 -12.72
CA ARG A 695 11.86 37.67 -11.92
C ARG A 695 11.92 36.44 -12.80
N ASN A 696 12.91 35.57 -12.57
CA ASN A 696 13.01 34.25 -13.20
C ASN A 696 11.98 33.29 -12.58
N VAL A 697 10.70 33.59 -12.80
CA VAL A 697 9.56 32.81 -12.37
C VAL A 697 8.55 32.81 -13.51
N ASN A 698 8.03 31.62 -13.83
CA ASN A 698 7.05 31.37 -14.86
C ASN A 698 5.81 30.81 -14.18
N PHE A 699 4.68 31.51 -14.29
CA PHE A 699 3.43 31.08 -13.65
C PHE A 699 2.57 30.26 -14.62
N PHE A 700 1.95 29.22 -14.07
CA PHE A 700 0.96 28.38 -14.73
C PHE A 700 -0.32 28.39 -13.88
N PHE A 701 -1.43 28.80 -14.50
CA PHE A 701 -2.74 28.88 -13.86
C PHE A 701 -3.68 27.90 -14.55
N ASN A 702 -4.17 26.91 -13.82
CA ASN A 702 -5.23 26.04 -14.28
C ASN A 702 -6.57 26.58 -13.77
N ARG A 703 -7.37 27.20 -14.63
CA ARG A 703 -8.66 27.78 -14.23
C ARG A 703 -9.76 26.75 -14.00
N VAL A 704 -9.56 25.52 -14.47
CA VAL A 704 -10.51 24.42 -14.26
C VAL A 704 -10.33 23.85 -12.85
N THR A 705 -9.11 23.49 -12.47
CA THR A 705 -8.83 22.87 -11.16
C THR A 705 -8.50 23.91 -10.07
N GLY A 706 -8.28 25.17 -10.44
CA GLY A 706 -7.87 26.25 -9.52
C GLY A 706 -6.39 26.22 -9.13
N GLU A 707 -5.61 25.32 -9.72
CA GLU A 707 -4.20 25.12 -9.38
C GLU A 707 -3.28 26.18 -9.96
N LYS A 708 -2.19 26.43 -9.22
CA LYS A 708 -1.20 27.47 -9.52
C LYS A 708 0.19 26.88 -9.33
N LEU A 709 1.00 26.91 -10.39
CA LEU A 709 2.40 26.49 -10.34
C LEU A 709 3.31 27.69 -10.64
N ALA A 710 4.43 27.76 -9.93
CA ALA A 710 5.51 28.70 -10.18
C ALA A 710 6.79 27.92 -10.46
N MET A 711 7.41 28.16 -11.61
CA MET A 711 8.56 27.42 -12.11
C MET A 711 9.71 28.33 -12.50
N ASP A 712 10.94 27.84 -12.37
CA ASP A 712 12.10 28.52 -12.96
C ASP A 712 12.15 28.38 -14.50
N ALA A 713 13.12 29.05 -15.13
CA ALA A 713 13.36 28.94 -16.56
C ALA A 713 13.76 27.51 -17.00
N LYS A 714 14.41 26.72 -16.15
CA LYS A 714 14.86 25.36 -16.51
C LYS A 714 13.65 24.46 -16.77
N LEU A 715 12.67 24.46 -15.86
CA LEU A 715 11.43 23.71 -16.04
C LEU A 715 10.57 24.31 -17.16
N TYR A 716 10.48 25.64 -17.24
CA TYR A 716 9.70 26.29 -18.30
C TYR A 716 10.20 25.94 -19.71
N ASN A 717 11.52 25.86 -19.90
CA ASN A 717 12.14 25.53 -21.19
C ASN A 717 12.24 24.03 -21.48
N SER A 718 11.87 23.17 -20.53
CA SER A 718 11.85 21.72 -20.73
C SER A 718 10.86 21.31 -21.82
N LEU A 719 11.09 20.14 -22.43
CA LEU A 719 10.24 19.60 -23.49
C LEU A 719 8.81 19.37 -23.00
N MET A 720 8.61 18.87 -21.77
CA MET A 720 7.27 18.66 -21.21
C MET A 720 6.45 19.96 -21.13
N ALA A 721 7.09 21.08 -20.77
CA ALA A 721 6.42 22.37 -20.69
C ALA A 721 6.25 22.98 -22.08
N GLN A 722 7.31 23.02 -22.89
CA GLN A 722 7.25 23.67 -24.20
C GLN A 722 6.35 22.95 -25.20
N LEU A 723 6.27 21.62 -25.21
CA LEU A 723 5.30 20.92 -26.07
C LEU A 723 3.85 21.19 -25.62
N LEU A 724 3.61 21.43 -24.33
CA LEU A 724 2.29 21.80 -23.85
C LEU A 724 1.92 23.25 -24.23
N LEU A 725 2.90 24.16 -24.23
CA LEU A 725 2.68 25.60 -24.41
C LEU A 725 2.81 26.11 -25.85
N ALA A 726 3.81 25.64 -26.59
CA ALA A 726 4.20 26.20 -27.87
C ALA A 726 3.21 25.84 -28.99
N ASP A 727 3.26 26.61 -30.08
CA ASP A 727 2.59 26.24 -31.32
C ASP A 727 3.18 24.90 -31.83
N PRO A 728 2.36 23.88 -32.12
CA PRO A 728 2.82 22.63 -32.71
C PRO A 728 3.63 22.76 -34.02
N GLN A 729 3.47 23.87 -34.75
CA GLN A 729 4.21 24.15 -35.99
C GLN A 729 5.53 24.90 -35.75
N ASP A 730 5.84 25.26 -34.51
CA ASP A 730 7.11 25.92 -34.16
C ASP A 730 8.30 25.12 -34.75
N PRO A 731 9.17 25.76 -35.56
CA PRO A 731 10.31 25.12 -36.21
C PRO A 731 11.27 24.41 -35.24
N ARG A 732 11.25 24.76 -33.95
CA ARG A 732 12.02 24.06 -32.91
C ARG A 732 11.53 22.63 -32.70
N PHE A 733 10.22 22.36 -32.86
CA PHE A 733 9.59 21.08 -32.52
C PHE A 733 9.08 20.30 -33.75
N SER A 734 8.50 20.99 -34.74
CA SER A 734 7.81 20.39 -35.89
C SER A 734 8.66 19.42 -36.76
N PRO A 735 10.00 19.52 -36.83
CA PRO A 735 10.82 18.50 -37.49
C PRO A 735 10.83 17.15 -36.76
N TYR A 736 10.62 17.15 -35.45
CA TYR A 736 10.81 15.99 -34.58
C TYR A 736 9.50 15.41 -34.05
N PHE A 737 8.48 16.26 -33.87
CA PHE A 737 7.21 15.89 -33.26
C PHE A 737 6.05 16.36 -34.13
N ARG A 738 5.07 15.48 -34.34
CA ARG A 738 3.81 15.80 -35.02
C ARG A 738 2.67 15.69 -34.02
N LEU A 739 1.99 16.79 -33.76
CA LEU A 739 0.77 16.76 -32.94
C LEU A 739 -0.30 15.89 -33.61
N ILE A 740 -0.88 14.97 -32.84
CA ILE A 740 -2.00 14.13 -33.27
C ILE A 740 -3.26 14.37 -32.44
N TYR A 741 -3.11 14.85 -31.20
CA TYR A 741 -4.22 15.17 -30.30
C TYR A 741 -3.85 16.34 -29.39
N ASP A 742 -4.80 17.26 -29.19
CA ASP A 742 -4.67 18.41 -28.29
C ASP A 742 -6.02 18.70 -27.62
N ASN A 743 -6.02 18.77 -26.30
CA ASN A 743 -7.14 19.27 -25.52
C ASN A 743 -6.72 20.33 -24.50
N VAL A 744 -5.64 21.07 -24.79
CA VAL A 744 -5.02 22.12 -23.96
C VAL A 744 -4.29 21.57 -22.72
N PHE A 745 -4.86 20.61 -22.02
CA PHE A 745 -4.31 20.07 -20.77
C PHE A 745 -3.45 18.83 -20.99
N ALA A 746 -3.64 18.14 -22.10
CA ALA A 746 -2.82 17.03 -22.55
C ALA A 746 -2.67 17.09 -24.07
N ARG A 747 -1.46 16.80 -24.54
CA ARG A 747 -1.12 16.72 -25.95
C ARG A 747 -0.40 15.42 -26.24
N VAL A 748 -0.74 14.83 -27.38
CA VAL A 748 -0.11 13.61 -27.89
C VAL A 748 0.61 13.91 -29.18
N TYR A 749 1.88 13.54 -29.23
CA TYR A 749 2.77 13.76 -30.37
C TYR A 749 3.26 12.43 -30.94
N GLU A 750 3.18 12.26 -32.25
CA GLU A 750 3.94 11.24 -32.95
C GLU A 750 5.40 11.69 -33.11
N VAL A 751 6.34 10.81 -32.77
CA VAL A 751 7.78 11.08 -32.89
C VAL A 751 8.25 10.68 -34.30
N ARG A 752 8.77 11.66 -35.05
CA ARG A 752 9.19 11.51 -36.46
C ARG A 752 10.49 10.72 -36.62
#